data_AF-A0A949EDI7-F1
#
_entry.id   AF-A0A949EDI7-F1
#
_cell.length_a   1.000
_cell.length_b   1.000
_cell.length_c   1.000
_cell.angle_alpha   90.00
_cell.angle_beta   90.00
_cell.angle_gamma   90.00
#
_symmetry.space_group_name_H-M   'P 1'
#
loop_
_entity.id
_entity.type
_entity.pdbx_description
1 polymer ?
#
loop_
_entity_poly.entity_id
_entity_poly.type
_entity_poly.pdbx_seq_one_letter_code
_entity_poly.pdbx_strand_id
1 'polypeptide(L)'
;MALRINTNVAALSAHKNMIKNDNSLSASLEKLSSGLRINKAADDASGMAIADSLRSQGLGLGQAVRNANDGISMVQTADGALEESINIVNTIKTKSIQAAQDGQTIDSRKAIQADINKLMQELDVIAKTTSFNGQKLLSGAFTDKKFQVGAYSGETVGVSIGSSESTKTGHLSTAILKSDAVNGGEVRMTIQSSLQATSVALQSVTLAYDNEAQHGIGALADAINKVAAVTGVTAQLDVSVSSTGAVGAGTTGSDFAVNGIAIGAVEIFANDSNGALVNSINQKSDQHGVTASVDAGGVLTLTATDGRAIQVTGSTSTVLAGSNLSTFGQIKLFQIGANEIKINDEAQVMSLNVTANVTASDKVTTSVDSVLSKDSVIASLSVLKAGTTLGFDAGAAQMIDADISTTQDTILTAGSVLGSGTTIESGSILGGSVSNQSAVTTTDESVLKTGSILGSTSVLAAGTVVTTQFIDSAANTYTAGTTLSSDVTISDAVTLTADMNIAAGSVFNDDENVFTAGSYIGADVVVSGNATMTLGMTLKANSIIGGSASTIKAGSTLGGDLTTSGADITVLADTQLKAGSVIGSNSAFAKGSTIGGNVTTSANVTTSGEMTLAAGSQLQAASTIKAGTVLTNDVWVAGGDLLKAGTVLQGDAITSGTNYLNNSMTLKSGSVMASGSVFAAAQTAATGASATTSLSDIEKFTLADVDVTSQEGAQVAISIADSALKNLDKIRSDLGSVQNQLTSTIANISVTRVNIFAAESSIRDVDFAEESANFSRMQILSQASTFAMAQANASSQNVLSLLQ
;
A
#
# COMPACT_ATOMS: atom_id res chain seq x y z
N MET A 1 82.76 69.42 27.37
CA MET A 1 81.43 70.01 27.13
C MET A 1 81.61 71.46 26.70
N ALA A 2 81.19 71.83 25.49
CA ALA A 2 81.26 73.22 25.04
C ALA A 2 80.06 73.99 25.62
N LEU A 3 80.33 75.01 26.45
CA LEU A 3 79.32 75.92 27.01
C LEU A 3 78.81 76.85 25.90
N ARG A 4 77.65 76.53 25.31
CA ARG A 4 76.92 77.44 24.41
C ARG A 4 75.87 78.22 25.22
N ILE A 5 75.95 79.55 25.20
CA ILE A 5 75.20 80.43 26.13
C ILE A 5 73.81 80.81 25.57
N ASN A 6 73.63 80.92 24.25
CA ASN A 6 72.38 81.36 23.63
C ASN A 6 71.27 80.28 23.63
N THR A 7 71.62 79.01 23.82
CA THR A 7 70.66 77.89 23.89
C THR A 7 70.94 77.07 25.15
N ASN A 8 70.09 77.23 26.16
CA ASN A 8 70.20 76.47 27.40
C ASN A 8 69.67 75.04 27.19
N VAL A 9 70.56 74.15 26.76
CA VAL A 9 70.25 72.73 26.51
C VAL A 9 69.81 72.01 27.79
N ALA A 10 70.31 72.42 28.97
CA ALA A 10 69.92 71.82 30.25
C ALA A 10 68.46 72.16 30.61
N ALA A 11 68.04 73.42 30.43
CA ALA A 11 66.65 73.82 30.64
C ALA A 11 65.70 73.20 29.60
N LEU A 12 66.09 73.11 28.33
CA LEU A 12 65.30 72.43 27.29
C LEU A 12 65.16 70.93 27.56
N SER A 13 66.22 70.28 28.06
CA SER A 13 66.15 68.88 28.48
C SER A 13 65.26 68.68 29.71
N ALA A 14 65.32 69.59 30.70
CA ALA A 14 64.44 69.56 31.87
C ALA A 14 62.97 69.78 31.48
N HIS A 15 62.69 70.73 30.58
CA HIS A 15 61.35 70.99 30.05
C HIS A 15 60.79 69.81 29.23
N LYS A 16 61.63 69.18 28.39
CA LYS A 16 61.25 67.94 27.66
C LYS A 16 60.89 66.81 28.62
N ASN A 17 61.62 66.67 29.72
CA ASN A 17 61.33 65.65 30.74
C ASN A 17 60.09 66.01 31.59
N MET A 18 59.85 67.30 31.87
CA MET A 18 58.64 67.78 32.52
C MET A 18 57.40 67.44 31.68
N ILE A 19 57.39 67.77 30.38
CA ILE A 19 56.25 67.45 29.49
C ILE A 19 55.99 65.94 29.46
N LYS A 20 57.06 65.12 29.43
CA LYS A 20 56.92 63.66 29.52
C LYS A 20 56.27 63.23 30.83
N ASN A 21 56.70 63.77 31.96
CA ASN A 21 56.17 63.44 33.27
C ASN A 21 54.72 63.92 33.43
N ASP A 22 54.37 65.10 32.94
CA ASP A 22 53.00 65.63 32.96
C ASP A 22 52.06 64.79 32.09
N ASN A 23 52.49 64.39 30.89
CA ASN A 23 51.71 63.47 30.05
C ASN A 23 51.49 62.11 30.74
N SER A 24 52.52 61.56 31.40
CA SER A 24 52.39 60.32 32.17
C SER A 24 51.49 60.49 33.40
N LEU A 25 51.57 61.62 34.11
CA LEU A 25 50.71 61.94 35.24
C LEU A 25 49.24 62.05 34.82
N SER A 26 48.96 62.73 33.70
CA SER A 26 47.62 62.83 33.13
C SER A 26 47.09 61.46 32.69
N ALA A 27 47.92 60.62 32.09
CA ALA A 27 47.53 59.26 31.71
C ALA A 27 47.22 58.37 32.94
N SER A 28 48.01 58.46 34.00
CA SER A 28 47.73 57.74 35.26
C SER A 28 46.44 58.23 35.93
N LEU A 29 46.16 59.54 35.89
CA LEU A 29 44.91 60.11 36.38
C LEU A 29 43.70 59.64 35.56
N GLU A 30 43.83 59.56 34.24
CA GLU A 30 42.80 59.04 33.34
C GLU A 30 42.48 57.57 33.65
N LYS A 31 43.50 56.74 33.90
CA LYS A 31 43.34 55.33 34.29
C LYS A 31 42.71 55.16 35.68
N LEU A 32 43.16 55.94 36.68
CA LEU A 32 42.58 55.91 38.02
C LEU A 32 41.13 56.40 38.05
N SER A 33 40.79 57.41 37.24
CA SER A 33 39.44 57.97 37.18
C SER A 33 38.45 57.05 36.46
N SER A 34 38.91 56.31 35.44
CA SER A 34 38.08 55.37 34.67
C SER A 34 38.01 53.99 35.30
N GLY A 35 38.99 53.62 36.13
CA GLY A 35 39.19 52.26 36.62
C GLY A 35 39.72 51.30 35.55
N LEU A 36 40.04 51.80 34.35
CA LEU A 36 40.46 51.00 33.21
C LEU A 36 41.91 51.32 32.85
N ARG A 37 42.72 50.28 32.70
CA ARG A 37 44.10 50.34 32.20
C ARG A 37 44.16 50.77 30.73
N ILE A 38 43.17 50.38 29.92
CA ILE A 38 43.07 50.67 28.49
C ILE A 38 41.82 51.53 28.25
N ASN A 39 42.01 52.83 28.03
CA ASN A 39 40.91 53.78 27.79
C ASN A 39 40.76 54.16 26.32
N LYS A 40 41.87 54.31 25.61
CA LYS A 40 41.91 54.65 24.19
C LYS A 40 42.69 53.59 23.41
N ALA A 41 42.39 53.46 22.11
CA ALA A 41 43.07 52.51 21.22
C ALA A 41 44.59 52.75 21.13
N ALA A 42 45.05 53.95 21.48
CA ALA A 42 46.47 54.31 21.54
C ALA A 42 47.23 53.69 22.73
N ASP A 43 46.53 53.26 23.79
CA ASP A 43 47.15 52.67 24.98
C ASP A 43 47.60 51.22 24.72
N ASP A 44 46.72 50.42 24.10
CA ASP A 44 47.01 49.07 23.61
C ASP A 44 45.94 48.66 22.58
N ALA A 45 46.27 48.74 21.29
CA ALA A 45 45.33 48.43 20.21
C ALA A 45 44.89 46.96 20.20
N SER A 46 45.82 46.04 20.50
CA SER A 46 45.54 44.60 20.59
C SER A 46 44.68 44.27 21.81
N GLY A 47 45.01 44.83 22.97
CA GLY A 47 44.27 44.64 24.21
C GLY A 47 42.85 45.19 24.11
N MET A 48 42.66 46.35 23.47
CA MET A 48 41.33 46.91 23.21
C MET A 48 40.50 46.02 22.27
N ALA A 49 41.08 45.53 21.18
CA ALA A 49 40.36 44.65 20.24
C ALA A 49 39.91 43.33 20.88
N ILE A 50 40.76 42.71 21.71
CA ILE A 50 40.42 41.49 22.45
C ILE A 50 39.36 41.79 23.52
N ALA A 51 39.54 42.86 24.29
CA ALA A 51 38.57 43.25 25.33
C ALA A 51 37.19 43.56 24.74
N ASP A 52 37.11 44.27 23.61
CA ASP A 52 35.84 44.57 22.94
C ASP A 52 35.19 43.31 22.35
N SER A 53 35.99 42.36 21.85
CA SER A 53 35.49 41.04 21.40
C SER A 53 34.93 40.22 22.57
N LEU A 54 35.65 40.12 23.69
CA LEU A 54 35.20 39.43 24.90
C LEU A 54 33.95 40.10 25.49
N ARG A 55 33.90 41.43 25.51
CA ARG A 55 32.73 42.19 25.94
C ARG A 55 31.52 41.91 25.05
N SER A 56 31.69 41.92 23.73
CA SER A 56 30.64 41.58 22.77
C SER A 56 30.10 40.16 23.00
N GLN A 57 31.01 39.19 23.21
CA GLN A 57 30.64 37.82 23.54
C GLN A 57 29.89 37.74 24.88
N GLY A 58 30.37 38.41 25.93
CA GLY A 58 29.71 38.44 27.24
C GLY A 58 28.31 39.07 27.22
N LEU A 59 28.10 40.10 26.38
CA LEU A 59 26.78 40.68 26.12
C LEU A 59 25.88 39.73 25.34
N GLY A 60 26.41 39.06 24.31
CA GLY A 60 25.71 38.03 23.54
C GLY A 60 25.23 36.87 24.41
N LEU A 61 26.12 36.34 25.26
CA LEU A 61 25.78 35.32 26.25
C LEU A 61 24.74 35.82 27.27
N GLY A 62 24.79 37.12 27.64
CA GLY A 62 23.76 37.73 28.49
C GLY A 62 22.37 37.73 27.85
N GLN A 63 22.26 38.00 26.55
CA GLN A 63 21.00 37.88 25.81
C GLN A 63 20.59 36.42 25.64
N ALA A 64 21.53 35.52 25.37
CA ALA A 64 21.27 34.09 25.28
C ALA A 64 20.66 33.51 26.55
N VAL A 65 21.13 33.92 27.74
CA VAL A 65 20.52 33.53 29.02
C VAL A 65 19.06 34.01 29.12
N ARG A 66 18.75 35.22 28.66
CA ARG A 66 17.35 35.71 28.63
C ARG A 66 16.49 34.89 27.67
N ASN A 67 16.97 34.66 26.45
CA ASN A 67 16.26 33.84 25.46
C ASN A 67 16.00 32.41 25.97
N ALA A 68 16.96 31.82 26.68
CA ALA A 68 16.82 30.49 27.26
C ALA A 68 15.80 30.48 28.41
N ASN A 69 15.77 31.52 29.25
CA ASN A 69 14.73 31.67 30.28
C ASN A 69 13.33 31.83 29.67
N ASP A 70 13.19 32.62 28.59
CA ASP A 70 11.92 32.74 27.86
C ASP A 70 11.48 31.38 27.29
N GLY A 71 12.43 30.59 26.79
CA GLY A 71 12.19 29.21 26.36
C GLY A 71 11.69 28.31 27.50
N ILE A 72 12.30 28.41 28.70
CA ILE A 72 11.83 27.68 29.88
C ILE A 72 10.41 28.10 30.27
N SER A 73 10.12 29.39 30.36
CA SER A 73 8.77 29.89 30.69
C SER A 73 7.72 29.44 29.68
N MET A 74 8.07 29.41 28.40
CA MET A 74 7.20 28.90 27.35
C MET A 74 6.94 27.40 27.49
N VAL A 75 7.98 26.59 27.70
CA VAL A 75 7.86 25.14 27.92
C VAL A 75 7.03 24.84 29.17
N GLN A 76 7.23 25.59 30.26
CA GLN A 76 6.42 25.45 31.48
C GLN A 76 4.95 25.80 31.27
N THR A 77 4.66 26.82 30.44
CA THR A 77 3.28 27.17 30.07
C THR A 77 2.62 26.04 29.28
N ALA A 78 3.36 25.42 28.36
CA ALA A 78 2.89 24.26 27.61
C ALA A 78 2.70 23.02 28.51
N ASP A 79 3.64 22.71 29.40
CA ASP A 79 3.57 21.58 30.32
C ASP A 79 2.37 21.69 31.27
N GLY A 80 2.13 22.87 31.87
CA GLY A 80 0.96 23.08 32.72
C GLY A 80 -0.38 22.91 31.99
N ALA A 81 -0.48 23.34 30.74
CA ALA A 81 -1.68 23.12 29.92
C ALA A 81 -1.83 21.65 29.46
N LEU A 82 -0.72 20.95 29.24
CA LEU A 82 -0.72 19.51 28.93
C LEU A 82 -1.11 18.67 30.14
N GLU A 83 -0.74 19.06 31.35
CA GLU A 83 -1.18 18.40 32.58
C GLU A 83 -2.70 18.41 32.71
N GLU A 84 -3.34 19.55 32.41
CA GLU A 84 -4.81 19.61 32.37
C GLU A 84 -5.40 18.74 31.27
N SER A 85 -4.76 18.72 30.09
CA SER A 85 -5.18 17.83 28.99
C SER A 85 -5.11 16.35 29.40
N ILE A 86 -4.06 15.94 30.13
CA ILE A 86 -3.91 14.57 30.67
C ILE A 86 -5.00 14.27 31.71
N ASN A 87 -5.34 15.20 32.60
CA ASN A 87 -6.42 15.03 33.58
C ASN A 87 -7.79 14.84 32.89
N ILE A 88 -8.05 15.60 31.84
CA ILE A 88 -9.27 15.46 31.03
C ILE A 88 -9.32 14.07 30.37
N VAL A 89 -8.23 13.62 29.73
CA VAL A 89 -8.19 12.28 29.10
C VAL A 89 -8.35 11.16 30.14
N ASN A 90 -7.75 11.27 31.32
CA ASN A 90 -7.97 10.33 32.42
C ASN A 90 -9.45 10.28 32.86
N THR A 91 -10.13 11.42 32.84
CA THR A 91 -11.56 11.49 33.14
C THR A 91 -12.39 10.84 32.03
N ILE A 92 -12.06 11.08 30.75
CA ILE A 92 -12.68 10.41 29.60
C ILE A 92 -12.50 8.89 29.71
N LYS A 93 -11.30 8.42 30.05
CA LYS A 93 -11.02 6.99 30.29
C LYS A 93 -11.91 6.43 31.40
N THR A 94 -12.01 7.12 32.54
CA THR A 94 -12.84 6.70 33.67
C THR A 94 -14.33 6.61 33.29
N LYS A 95 -14.84 7.60 32.55
CA LYS A 95 -16.21 7.57 32.01
C LYS A 95 -16.43 6.45 31.00
N SER A 96 -15.43 6.16 30.16
CA SER A 96 -15.47 5.05 29.21
C SER A 96 -15.51 3.70 29.93
N ILE A 97 -14.74 3.53 31.01
CA ILE A 97 -14.82 2.35 31.90
C ILE A 97 -16.22 2.24 32.54
N GLN A 98 -16.80 3.36 32.99
CA GLN A 98 -18.15 3.38 33.54
C GLN A 98 -19.20 2.93 32.49
N ALA A 99 -19.09 3.41 31.25
CA ALA A 99 -19.99 3.06 30.16
C ALA A 99 -19.84 1.61 29.67
N ALA A 100 -18.63 1.03 29.79
CA ALA A 100 -18.33 -0.35 29.42
C ALA A 100 -18.96 -1.39 30.38
N GLN A 101 -19.48 -0.96 31.53
CA GLN A 101 -20.19 -1.85 32.44
C GLN A 101 -21.54 -2.27 31.86
N ASP A 102 -21.86 -3.56 32.01
CA ASP A 102 -23.09 -4.15 31.46
C ASP A 102 -24.36 -3.70 32.19
N GLY A 103 -24.24 -3.25 33.45
CA GLY A 103 -25.33 -2.65 34.22
C GLY A 103 -25.79 -1.27 33.75
N GLN A 104 -25.16 -0.68 32.74
CA GLN A 104 -25.58 0.59 32.14
C GLN A 104 -26.63 0.37 31.05
N THR A 105 -27.68 1.20 31.06
CA THR A 105 -28.67 1.24 29.98
C THR A 105 -28.18 2.13 28.82
N ILE A 106 -28.80 2.00 27.65
CA ILE A 106 -28.51 2.85 26.48
C ILE A 106 -28.66 4.34 26.82
N ASP A 107 -29.68 4.71 27.61
CA ASP A 107 -29.91 6.10 28.01
C ASP A 107 -28.82 6.62 28.94
N SER A 108 -28.36 5.80 29.89
CA SER A 108 -27.24 6.17 30.76
C SER A 108 -25.92 6.31 29.99
N ARG A 109 -25.66 5.44 29.00
CA ARG A 109 -24.49 5.57 28.11
C ARG A 109 -24.53 6.84 27.26
N LYS A 110 -25.70 7.23 26.75
CA LYS A 110 -25.87 8.52 26.05
C LYS A 110 -25.57 9.73 26.94
N ALA A 111 -25.96 9.68 28.21
CA ALA A 111 -25.64 10.75 29.17
C ALA A 111 -24.12 10.81 29.43
N ILE A 112 -23.46 9.66 29.60
CA ILE A 112 -21.99 9.60 29.74
C ILE A 112 -21.29 10.14 28.48
N GLN A 113 -21.78 9.79 27.29
CA GLN A 113 -21.25 10.32 26.03
C GLN A 113 -21.38 11.85 25.96
N ALA A 114 -22.48 12.42 26.42
CA ALA A 114 -22.64 13.88 26.46
C ALA A 114 -21.59 14.55 27.36
N ASP A 115 -21.25 13.95 28.50
CA ASP A 115 -20.15 14.42 29.34
C ASP A 115 -18.79 14.30 28.64
N ILE A 116 -18.53 13.16 27.98
CA ILE A 116 -17.28 12.95 27.21
C ILE A 116 -17.16 14.01 26.11
N ASN A 117 -18.24 14.32 25.39
CA ASN A 117 -18.26 15.38 24.37
C ASN A 117 -17.88 16.75 24.94
N LYS A 118 -18.30 17.06 26.18
CA LYS A 118 -17.91 18.31 26.86
C LYS A 118 -16.44 18.32 27.27
N LEU A 119 -15.94 17.21 27.79
CA LEU A 119 -14.53 17.05 28.12
C LEU A 119 -13.64 17.17 26.88
N MET A 120 -14.04 16.58 25.74
CA MET A 120 -13.33 16.73 24.48
C MET A 120 -13.34 18.18 23.97
N GLN A 121 -14.47 18.88 24.10
CA GLN A 121 -14.56 20.29 23.75
C GLN A 121 -13.61 21.14 24.61
N GLU A 122 -13.51 20.84 25.90
CA GLU A 122 -12.59 21.52 26.83
C GLU A 122 -11.13 21.26 26.47
N LEU A 123 -10.76 20.01 26.17
CA LEU A 123 -9.45 19.62 25.68
C LEU A 123 -9.05 20.43 24.43
N ASP A 124 -9.96 20.55 23.45
CA ASP A 124 -9.72 21.33 22.24
C ASP A 124 -9.60 22.84 22.50
N VAL A 125 -10.35 23.36 23.48
CA VAL A 125 -10.21 24.76 23.91
C VAL A 125 -8.83 24.98 24.51
N ILE A 126 -8.34 24.11 25.39
CA ILE A 126 -6.98 24.21 25.97
C ILE A 126 -5.93 24.17 24.85
N ALA A 127 -6.03 23.21 23.93
CA ALA A 127 -5.09 23.08 22.82
C ALA A 127 -5.04 24.34 21.92
N LYS A 128 -6.21 24.93 21.60
CA LYS A 128 -6.33 26.09 20.70
C LYS A 128 -6.09 27.43 21.39
N THR A 129 -6.32 27.55 22.70
CA THR A 129 -6.18 28.83 23.42
C THR A 129 -4.78 29.02 23.98
N THR A 130 -4.11 27.95 24.42
CA THR A 130 -2.77 28.00 25.02
C THR A 130 -1.78 28.66 24.06
N SER A 131 -1.26 29.81 24.48
CA SER A 131 -0.37 30.62 23.65
C SER A 131 0.64 31.38 24.48
N PHE A 132 1.83 31.60 23.91
CA PHE A 132 2.85 32.46 24.48
C PHE A 132 3.23 33.51 23.45
N ASN A 133 3.08 34.79 23.81
CA ASN A 133 3.34 35.92 22.91
C ASN A 133 2.64 35.79 21.54
N GLY A 134 1.39 35.35 21.54
CA GLY A 134 0.57 35.14 20.33
C GLY A 134 0.84 33.84 19.55
N GLN A 135 1.89 33.08 19.91
CA GLN A 135 2.18 31.78 19.28
C GLN A 135 1.43 30.66 19.99
N LYS A 136 0.69 29.84 19.23
CA LYS A 136 0.00 28.65 19.75
C LYS A 136 1.00 27.54 20.01
N LEU A 137 0.93 26.95 21.20
CA LEU A 137 1.91 25.95 21.65
C LEU A 137 1.43 24.52 21.38
N LEU A 138 0.15 24.23 21.61
CA LEU A 138 -0.40 22.86 21.65
C LEU A 138 -1.23 22.46 20.41
N SER A 139 -1.32 23.33 19.40
CA SER A 139 -2.05 23.04 18.15
C SER A 139 -1.27 22.17 17.15
N GLY A 140 -0.02 21.81 17.48
CA GLY A 140 0.91 21.10 16.59
C GLY A 140 1.59 21.99 15.55
N ALA A 141 1.29 23.29 15.49
CA ALA A 141 1.98 24.24 14.62
C ALA A 141 3.36 24.66 15.16
N PHE A 142 3.67 24.31 16.42
CA PHE A 142 4.90 24.67 17.09
C PHE A 142 6.00 23.64 16.83
N THR A 143 6.45 23.57 15.58
CA THR A 143 7.52 22.66 15.14
C THR A 143 8.80 23.42 14.85
N ASP A 144 9.93 22.81 15.21
CA ASP A 144 11.30 23.25 14.95
C ASP A 144 11.59 24.71 15.30
N LYS A 145 11.05 25.19 16.43
CA LYS A 145 11.32 26.54 16.92
C LYS A 145 12.71 26.57 17.55
N LYS A 146 13.54 27.51 17.11
CA LYS A 146 14.93 27.62 17.53
C LYS A 146 15.10 28.77 18.50
N PHE A 147 15.68 28.49 19.66
CA PHE A 147 16.08 29.51 20.63
C PHE A 147 17.58 29.73 20.52
N GLN A 148 17.99 30.96 20.22
CA GLN A 148 19.39 31.34 20.21
C GLN A 148 19.90 31.39 21.65
N VAL A 149 20.74 30.42 22.01
CA VAL A 149 21.31 30.23 23.35
C VAL A 149 22.82 30.44 23.37
N GLY A 150 23.42 30.96 22.31
CA GLY A 150 24.84 31.26 22.29
C GLY A 150 25.17 32.63 21.72
N ALA A 151 26.45 33.00 21.79
CA ALA A 151 26.94 34.28 21.29
C ALA A 151 27.19 34.26 19.77
N TYR A 152 27.39 33.08 19.18
CA TYR A 152 27.67 32.92 17.76
C TYR A 152 26.46 32.39 16.98
N SER A 153 26.45 32.63 15.67
CA SER A 153 25.37 32.18 14.79
C SER A 153 25.26 30.65 14.79
N GLY A 154 24.04 30.12 14.90
CA GLY A 154 23.76 28.69 14.85
C GLY A 154 23.79 27.97 16.20
N GLU A 155 24.17 28.64 17.29
CA GLU A 155 24.12 28.10 18.65
C GLU A 155 22.68 28.14 19.19
N THR A 156 21.85 27.19 18.73
CA THR A 156 20.42 27.14 19.04
C THR A 156 19.97 25.83 19.67
N VAL A 157 18.98 25.90 20.55
CA VAL A 157 18.20 24.74 21.02
C VAL A 157 16.89 24.70 20.24
N GLY A 158 16.59 23.56 19.62
CA GLY A 158 15.32 23.31 18.95
C GLY A 158 14.26 22.83 19.93
N VAL A 159 13.06 23.37 19.83
CA VAL A 159 11.88 22.98 20.61
C VAL A 159 10.74 22.69 19.64
N SER A 160 10.21 21.49 19.75
CA SER A 160 9.04 21.04 19.00
C SER A 160 8.01 20.53 19.99
N ILE A 161 6.78 21.00 19.86
CA ILE A 161 5.66 20.63 20.74
C ILE A 161 4.61 19.95 19.87
N GLY A 162 4.27 18.71 20.23
CA GLY A 162 3.22 17.94 19.55
C GLY A 162 1.83 18.58 19.74
N SER A 163 0.87 18.15 18.92
CA SER A 163 -0.51 18.58 19.11
C SER A 163 -1.16 17.82 20.27
N SER A 164 -2.00 18.50 21.05
CA SER A 164 -2.90 17.89 22.04
C SER A 164 -4.38 17.99 21.61
N GLU A 165 -4.67 18.30 20.35
CA GLU A 165 -6.04 18.38 19.82
C GLU A 165 -6.67 16.98 19.78
N SER A 166 -7.99 16.90 20.01
CA SER A 166 -8.75 15.65 20.02
C SER A 166 -8.62 14.86 18.70
N THR A 167 -8.59 15.57 17.58
CA THR A 167 -8.48 15.00 16.22
C THR A 167 -7.07 14.50 15.85
N LYS A 168 -6.03 14.89 16.60
CA LYS A 168 -4.62 14.55 16.32
C LYS A 168 -3.97 13.73 17.43
N THR A 169 -4.77 13.35 18.43
CA THR A 169 -4.32 12.60 19.60
C THR A 169 -5.19 11.35 19.74
N GLY A 170 -4.67 10.31 20.40
CA GLY A 170 -5.43 9.07 20.62
C GLY A 170 -5.57 8.19 19.39
N HIS A 171 -4.60 8.21 18.47
CA HIS A 171 -4.65 7.35 17.29
C HIS A 171 -4.70 5.87 17.69
N LEU A 172 -5.75 5.18 17.27
CA LEU A 172 -5.93 3.76 17.46
C LEU A 172 -6.30 3.16 16.10
N SER A 173 -5.57 2.13 15.69
CA SER A 173 -5.92 1.35 14.52
C SER A 173 -6.53 0.04 14.97
N THR A 174 -7.67 -0.34 14.38
CA THR A 174 -8.31 -1.63 14.64
C THR A 174 -8.55 -2.39 13.35
N ALA A 175 -8.50 -3.71 13.43
CA ALA A 175 -8.79 -4.59 12.30
C ALA A 175 -9.40 -5.90 12.81
N ILE A 176 -10.24 -6.54 12.01
CA ILE A 176 -10.81 -7.85 12.31
C ILE A 176 -10.06 -8.89 11.48
N LEU A 177 -9.53 -9.90 12.15
CA LEU A 177 -8.91 -11.06 11.54
C LEU A 177 -9.85 -12.25 11.64
N LYS A 178 -10.19 -12.83 10.49
CA LYS A 178 -11.10 -13.98 10.38
C LYS A 178 -10.50 -15.08 9.50
N SER A 179 -10.87 -16.33 9.77
CA SER A 179 -10.53 -17.46 8.91
C SER A 179 -11.53 -17.58 7.75
N ASP A 180 -11.01 -17.65 6.52
CA ASP A 180 -11.82 -17.92 5.31
C ASP A 180 -11.85 -19.42 4.96
N ALA A 181 -11.05 -20.24 5.65
CA ALA A 181 -10.97 -21.67 5.39
C ALA A 181 -12.19 -22.40 5.97
N VAL A 182 -12.92 -23.12 5.11
CA VAL A 182 -14.11 -23.90 5.48
C VAL A 182 -13.80 -25.09 6.38
N ASN A 183 -12.59 -25.67 6.29
CA ASN A 183 -12.18 -26.86 7.05
C ASN A 183 -10.98 -26.59 7.98
N GLY A 184 -10.59 -25.33 8.17
CA GLY A 184 -9.38 -24.97 8.93
C GLY A 184 -8.07 -25.34 8.21
N GLY A 185 -6.96 -25.36 8.95
CA GLY A 185 -5.60 -25.61 8.47
C GLY A 185 -4.54 -24.93 9.33
N GLU A 186 -3.26 -25.13 9.01
CA GLU A 186 -2.15 -24.48 9.72
C GLU A 186 -2.05 -23.00 9.32
N VAL A 187 -2.07 -22.11 10.32
CA VAL A 187 -1.91 -20.67 10.17
C VAL A 187 -0.49 -20.27 10.57
N ARG A 188 0.23 -19.61 9.66
CA ARG A 188 1.60 -19.11 9.86
C ARG A 188 1.64 -17.61 9.58
N MET A 189 1.70 -16.82 10.65
CA MET A 189 1.56 -15.36 10.56
C MET A 189 2.82 -14.63 10.96
N THR A 190 3.09 -13.51 10.29
CA THR A 190 4.14 -12.57 10.66
C THR A 190 3.54 -11.18 10.87
N ILE A 191 3.81 -10.56 12.02
CA ILE A 191 3.39 -9.19 12.32
C ILE A 191 4.58 -8.26 12.11
N GLN A 192 4.42 -7.21 11.30
CA GLN A 192 5.43 -6.17 11.18
C GLN A 192 5.26 -5.17 12.34
N SER A 193 6.27 -5.05 13.20
CA SER A 193 6.26 -4.12 14.32
C SER A 193 6.23 -2.68 13.81
N SER A 194 5.23 -1.93 14.27
CA SER A 194 5.14 -0.50 14.01
C SER A 194 6.02 0.34 14.95
N LEU A 195 6.62 -0.27 15.97
CA LEU A 195 7.52 0.37 16.93
C LEU A 195 9.00 0.19 16.55
N GLN A 196 9.38 -0.99 16.06
CA GLN A 196 10.78 -1.37 15.83
C GLN A 196 11.10 -1.62 14.34
N ALA A 197 10.12 -1.49 13.44
CA ALA A 197 10.25 -1.75 12.00
C ALA A 197 10.78 -3.17 11.66
N THR A 198 10.65 -4.12 12.60
CA THR A 198 11.05 -5.53 12.46
C THR A 198 9.84 -6.43 12.31
N SER A 199 9.95 -7.47 11.48
CA SER A 199 8.92 -8.50 11.35
C SER A 199 9.09 -9.58 12.42
N VAL A 200 8.00 -9.93 13.11
CA VAL A 200 7.95 -10.96 14.16
C VAL A 200 7.06 -12.10 13.67
N ALA A 201 7.66 -13.27 13.42
CA ALA A 201 6.91 -14.48 13.09
C ALA A 201 6.27 -15.05 14.36
N LEU A 202 4.98 -15.37 14.28
CA LEU A 202 4.25 -16.05 15.33
C LEU A 202 4.52 -17.56 15.28
N GLN A 203 4.29 -18.23 16.40
CA GLN A 203 4.23 -19.69 16.42
C GLN A 203 3.05 -20.15 15.55
N SER A 204 3.22 -21.22 14.76
CA SER A 204 2.14 -21.75 13.95
C SER A 204 1.02 -22.31 14.82
N VAL A 205 -0.22 -22.07 14.40
CA VAL A 205 -1.43 -22.52 15.09
C VAL A 205 -2.29 -23.27 14.08
N THR A 206 -2.72 -24.48 14.40
CA THR A 206 -3.64 -25.24 13.54
C THR A 206 -5.06 -24.90 13.90
N LEU A 207 -5.88 -24.48 12.94
CA LEU A 207 -7.32 -24.29 13.15
C LEU A 207 -8.07 -25.57 12.73
N ALA A 208 -8.88 -26.14 13.62
CA ALA A 208 -9.67 -27.34 13.33
C ALA A 208 -11.00 -27.39 14.10
N TYR A 209 -11.97 -28.13 13.56
CA TYR A 209 -13.24 -28.43 14.23
C TYR A 209 -13.17 -29.79 14.96
N ASP A 210 -12.34 -29.88 15.99
CA ASP A 210 -12.07 -31.13 16.73
C ASP A 210 -12.40 -31.04 18.22
N ASN A 211 -13.06 -29.96 18.63
CA ASN A 211 -13.40 -29.67 20.02
C ASN A 211 -12.18 -29.45 20.94
N GLU A 212 -11.01 -29.12 20.38
CA GLU A 212 -9.83 -28.77 21.17
C GLU A 212 -9.62 -27.25 21.21
N ALA A 213 -9.46 -26.68 22.41
CA ALA A 213 -9.20 -25.25 22.56
C ALA A 213 -7.86 -24.80 21.96
N GLN A 214 -6.88 -25.72 21.87
CA GLN A 214 -5.57 -25.45 21.27
C GLN A 214 -5.63 -25.27 19.76
N HIS A 215 -6.66 -25.82 19.11
CA HIS A 215 -6.91 -25.67 17.67
C HIS A 215 -7.97 -24.61 17.36
N GLY A 216 -8.27 -23.76 18.34
CA GLY A 216 -9.15 -22.60 18.19
C GLY A 216 -8.41 -21.31 17.86
N ILE A 217 -9.17 -20.29 17.46
CA ILE A 217 -8.61 -18.95 17.18
C ILE A 217 -8.10 -18.26 18.46
N GLY A 218 -8.50 -18.74 19.65
CA GLY A 218 -7.96 -18.31 20.94
C GLY A 218 -6.44 -18.51 21.06
N ALA A 219 -5.92 -19.65 20.61
CA ALA A 219 -4.48 -19.92 20.63
C ALA A 219 -3.69 -18.93 19.74
N LEU A 220 -4.30 -18.47 18.63
CA LEU A 220 -3.73 -17.44 17.78
C LEU A 220 -3.77 -16.06 18.46
N ALA A 221 -4.87 -15.70 19.12
CA ALA A 221 -4.96 -14.45 19.88
C ALA A 221 -3.91 -14.38 21.00
N ASP A 222 -3.68 -15.49 21.71
CA ASP A 222 -2.64 -15.60 22.73
C ASP A 222 -1.24 -15.45 22.13
N ALA A 223 -0.98 -16.07 20.97
CA ALA A 223 0.29 -15.91 20.26
C ALA A 223 0.56 -14.44 19.87
N ILE A 224 -0.47 -13.71 19.44
CA ILE A 224 -0.38 -12.27 19.13
C ILE A 224 -0.09 -11.46 20.41
N ASN A 225 -0.87 -11.68 21.47
CA ASN A 225 -0.73 -10.96 22.73
C ASN A 225 0.64 -11.19 23.40
N LYS A 226 1.24 -12.38 23.24
CA LYS A 226 2.58 -12.69 23.76
C LYS A 226 3.68 -11.83 23.14
N VAL A 227 3.52 -11.38 21.90
CA VAL A 227 4.48 -10.50 21.21
C VAL A 227 4.06 -9.02 21.22
N ALA A 228 2.94 -8.66 21.86
CA ALA A 228 2.38 -7.32 21.87
C ALA A 228 3.35 -6.23 22.38
N ALA A 229 4.23 -6.57 23.34
CA ALA A 229 5.24 -5.62 23.84
C ALA A 229 6.26 -5.18 22.77
N VAL A 230 6.49 -6.03 21.75
CA VAL A 230 7.43 -5.77 20.65
C VAL A 230 6.70 -5.25 19.41
N THR A 231 5.53 -5.81 19.10
CA THR A 231 4.77 -5.47 17.89
C THR A 231 3.89 -4.23 18.06
N GLY A 232 3.42 -3.95 19.28
CA GLY A 232 2.42 -2.92 19.56
C GLY A 232 1.00 -3.31 19.19
N VAL A 233 0.77 -4.57 18.82
CA VAL A 233 -0.53 -5.12 18.42
C VAL A 233 -1.05 -6.04 19.52
N THR A 234 -2.24 -5.75 20.02
CA THR A 234 -2.98 -6.61 20.95
C THR A 234 -4.19 -7.21 20.26
N ALA A 235 -4.58 -8.41 20.67
CA ALA A 235 -5.69 -9.17 20.12
C ALA A 235 -6.77 -9.39 21.18
N GLN A 236 -8.02 -9.11 20.83
CA GLN A 236 -9.21 -9.49 21.59
C GLN A 236 -9.93 -10.60 20.85
N LEU A 237 -10.32 -11.63 21.59
CA LEU A 237 -11.02 -12.78 21.09
C LEU A 237 -12.53 -12.52 21.06
N ASP A 238 -13.18 -12.86 19.94
CA ASP A 238 -14.64 -12.96 19.86
C ASP A 238 -15.00 -14.24 19.09
N VAL A 239 -15.46 -15.24 19.83
CA VAL A 239 -15.99 -16.48 19.25
C VAL A 239 -17.46 -16.58 19.60
N SER A 240 -18.25 -15.86 18.82
CA SER A 240 -19.71 -15.90 18.89
C SER A 240 -20.33 -16.07 17.51
N VAL A 241 -21.48 -16.71 17.45
CA VAL A 241 -22.29 -16.82 16.24
C VAL A 241 -23.77 -16.82 16.61
N SER A 242 -24.54 -15.99 15.91
CA SER A 242 -25.98 -15.83 16.13
C SER A 242 -26.78 -16.36 14.94
N SER A 243 -27.99 -16.86 15.19
CA SER A 243 -28.91 -17.28 14.13
C SER A 243 -29.39 -16.08 13.31
N THR A 244 -29.67 -16.29 12.02
CA THR A 244 -30.12 -15.21 11.12
C THR A 244 -31.57 -14.78 11.36
N GLY A 245 -32.30 -15.53 12.18
CA GLY A 245 -33.67 -15.24 12.59
C GLY A 245 -33.98 -15.87 13.94
N ALA A 246 -35.19 -15.63 14.43
CA ALA A 246 -35.66 -16.19 15.68
C ALA A 246 -35.81 -17.72 15.60
N VAL A 247 -35.59 -18.38 16.74
CA VAL A 247 -35.74 -19.84 16.88
C VAL A 247 -37.18 -20.25 16.58
N GLY A 248 -37.36 -21.09 15.57
CA GLY A 248 -38.66 -21.61 15.14
C GLY A 248 -39.17 -22.73 16.05
N ALA A 249 -40.49 -22.89 16.10
CA ALA A 249 -41.10 -24.03 16.78
C ALA A 249 -40.85 -25.32 15.98
N GLY A 250 -40.38 -26.37 16.63
CA GLY A 250 -40.06 -27.64 15.98
C GLY A 250 -39.21 -28.56 16.86
N THR A 251 -38.74 -29.65 16.26
CA THR A 251 -37.85 -30.62 16.93
C THR A 251 -36.52 -30.67 16.20
N THR A 252 -35.41 -30.69 16.94
CA THR A 252 -34.08 -30.97 16.36
C THR A 252 -33.96 -32.44 15.98
N GLY A 253 -33.09 -32.75 15.01
CA GLY A 253 -32.76 -34.13 14.65
C GLY A 253 -32.04 -34.88 15.77
N SER A 254 -32.14 -36.21 15.76
CA SER A 254 -31.39 -37.07 16.70
C SER A 254 -29.87 -37.01 16.52
N ASP A 255 -29.43 -36.52 15.36
CA ASP A 255 -28.04 -36.30 14.96
C ASP A 255 -27.51 -34.91 15.35
N PHE A 256 -28.33 -34.05 15.99
CA PHE A 256 -27.93 -32.72 16.41
C PHE A 256 -26.79 -32.80 17.43
N ALA A 257 -25.65 -32.20 17.08
CA ALA A 257 -24.44 -32.17 17.89
C ALA A 257 -23.74 -30.82 17.80
N VAL A 258 -23.05 -30.46 18.88
CA VAL A 258 -22.19 -29.27 18.98
C VAL A 258 -20.78 -29.72 19.30
N ASN A 259 -19.80 -29.31 18.49
CA ASN A 259 -18.40 -29.76 18.54
C ASN A 259 -18.26 -31.29 18.66
N GLY A 260 -19.05 -32.04 17.87
CA GLY A 260 -19.06 -33.50 17.87
C GLY A 260 -19.76 -34.17 19.06
N ILE A 261 -20.25 -33.41 20.05
CA ILE A 261 -21.03 -33.93 21.19
C ILE A 261 -22.52 -33.92 20.85
N ALA A 262 -23.14 -35.10 20.83
CA ALA A 262 -24.56 -35.25 20.55
C ALA A 262 -25.42 -34.56 21.62
N ILE A 263 -26.23 -33.59 21.21
CA ILE A 263 -27.26 -32.95 22.04
C ILE A 263 -28.54 -33.80 21.97
N GLY A 264 -28.93 -34.22 20.76
CA GLY A 264 -30.08 -35.08 20.48
C GLY A 264 -31.33 -34.31 20.05
N ALA A 265 -32.46 -35.04 19.95
CA ALA A 265 -33.74 -34.47 19.57
C ALA A 265 -34.38 -33.72 20.76
N VAL A 266 -34.67 -32.44 20.55
CA VAL A 266 -35.23 -31.53 21.55
C VAL A 266 -36.44 -30.84 20.94
N GLU A 267 -37.57 -30.86 21.64
CA GLU A 267 -38.78 -30.12 21.24
C GLU A 267 -38.71 -28.68 21.73
N ILE A 268 -38.89 -27.75 20.79
CA ILE A 268 -38.60 -26.33 20.98
C ILE A 268 -39.83 -25.54 20.55
N PHE A 269 -40.24 -24.57 21.37
CA PHE A 269 -41.31 -23.65 21.03
C PHE A 269 -40.74 -22.38 20.38
N ALA A 270 -41.61 -21.60 19.74
CA ALA A 270 -41.19 -20.35 19.11
C ALA A 270 -40.43 -19.46 20.12
N ASN A 271 -39.32 -18.87 19.66
CA ASN A 271 -38.38 -18.06 20.43
C ASN A 271 -37.77 -18.80 21.64
N ASP A 272 -37.70 -20.14 21.60
CA ASP A 272 -37.25 -20.98 22.72
C ASP A 272 -37.95 -20.62 24.05
N SER A 273 -39.26 -20.36 23.99
CA SER A 273 -40.04 -19.92 25.18
C SER A 273 -40.04 -20.96 26.32
N ASN A 274 -39.74 -22.23 26.02
CA ASN A 274 -39.58 -23.30 27.00
C ASN A 274 -38.13 -23.45 27.51
N GLY A 275 -37.18 -22.69 26.95
CA GLY A 275 -35.74 -22.75 27.23
C GLY A 275 -35.12 -24.11 26.94
N ALA A 276 -35.80 -24.98 26.18
CA ALA A 276 -35.38 -26.37 26.02
C ALA A 276 -34.11 -26.47 25.17
N LEU A 277 -33.97 -25.63 24.14
CA LEU A 277 -32.78 -25.60 23.29
C LEU A 277 -31.56 -25.10 24.07
N VAL A 278 -31.69 -23.94 24.71
CA VAL A 278 -30.62 -23.33 25.51
C VAL A 278 -30.19 -24.26 26.65
N ASN A 279 -31.13 -24.85 27.38
CA ASN A 279 -30.81 -25.77 28.47
C ASN A 279 -30.12 -27.06 27.98
N SER A 280 -30.56 -27.62 26.84
CA SER A 280 -29.97 -28.86 26.31
C SER A 280 -28.54 -28.68 25.83
N ILE A 281 -28.21 -27.51 25.27
CA ILE A 281 -26.84 -27.15 24.90
C ILE A 281 -26.03 -26.84 26.17
N ASN A 282 -26.53 -26.00 27.07
CA ASN A 282 -25.78 -25.57 28.25
C ASN A 282 -25.49 -26.71 29.25
N GLN A 283 -26.33 -27.74 29.32
CA GLN A 283 -26.08 -28.94 30.15
C GLN A 283 -24.82 -29.71 29.74
N LYS A 284 -24.37 -29.57 28.50
CA LYS A 284 -23.17 -30.23 27.98
C LYS A 284 -22.03 -29.26 27.70
N SER A 285 -22.14 -28.00 28.15
CA SER A 285 -21.14 -26.96 27.96
C SER A 285 -19.74 -27.34 28.46
N ASP A 286 -19.62 -28.11 29.55
CA ASP A 286 -18.33 -28.60 30.04
C ASP A 286 -17.63 -29.58 29.07
N GLN A 287 -18.37 -30.22 28.17
CA GLN A 287 -17.84 -31.20 27.22
C GLN A 287 -17.51 -30.58 25.86
N HIS A 288 -18.32 -29.62 25.38
CA HIS A 288 -18.12 -28.98 24.08
C HIS A 288 -17.59 -27.54 24.15
N GLY A 289 -17.54 -26.91 25.34
CA GLY A 289 -17.00 -25.56 25.57
C GLY A 289 -17.82 -24.40 25.00
N VAL A 290 -19.09 -24.64 24.66
CA VAL A 290 -19.99 -23.64 24.04
C VAL A 290 -21.14 -23.34 24.99
N THR A 291 -21.45 -22.07 25.19
CA THR A 291 -22.64 -21.61 25.91
C THR A 291 -23.65 -21.03 24.92
N ALA A 292 -24.93 -21.31 25.16
CA ALA A 292 -26.05 -20.84 24.38
C ALA A 292 -26.84 -19.79 25.18
N SER A 293 -27.29 -18.76 24.49
CA SER A 293 -28.24 -17.77 25.01
C SER A 293 -29.25 -17.39 23.92
N VAL A 294 -30.45 -16.98 24.33
CA VAL A 294 -31.48 -16.47 23.42
C VAL A 294 -31.83 -15.05 23.85
N ASP A 295 -31.86 -14.12 22.90
CA ASP A 295 -32.22 -12.73 23.17
C ASP A 295 -33.75 -12.53 23.29
N ALA A 296 -34.17 -11.30 23.63
CA ALA A 296 -35.59 -10.97 23.71
C ALA A 296 -36.33 -11.03 22.35
N GLY A 297 -35.59 -11.06 21.24
CA GLY A 297 -36.09 -11.25 19.87
C GLY A 297 -36.18 -12.72 19.45
N GLY A 298 -35.74 -13.66 20.29
CA GLY A 298 -35.73 -15.09 20.00
C GLY A 298 -34.51 -15.56 19.19
N VAL A 299 -33.49 -14.73 19.00
CA VAL A 299 -32.25 -15.08 18.29
C VAL A 299 -31.34 -15.89 19.21
N LEU A 300 -30.90 -17.07 18.75
CA LEU A 300 -29.95 -17.91 19.47
C LEU A 300 -28.53 -17.42 19.18
N THR A 301 -27.75 -17.21 20.24
CA THR A 301 -26.31 -16.93 20.17
C THR A 301 -25.55 -18.05 20.86
N LEU A 302 -24.54 -18.58 20.16
CA LEU A 302 -23.59 -19.54 20.71
C LEU A 302 -22.25 -18.82 20.92
N THR A 303 -21.67 -18.96 22.10
CA THR A 303 -20.40 -18.32 22.48
C THR A 303 -19.43 -19.36 23.04
N ALA A 304 -18.16 -19.31 22.60
CA ALA A 304 -17.08 -20.11 23.16
C ALA A 304 -16.10 -19.17 23.89
N THR A 305 -16.11 -19.21 25.23
CA THR A 305 -15.30 -18.30 26.06
C THR A 305 -13.82 -18.66 26.12
N ASP A 306 -13.47 -19.90 25.79
CA ASP A 306 -12.10 -20.40 25.76
C ASP A 306 -11.46 -20.33 24.37
N GLY A 307 -12.16 -19.79 23.38
CA GLY A 307 -11.63 -19.52 22.04
C GLY A 307 -11.53 -20.72 21.11
N ARG A 308 -12.12 -21.87 21.48
CA ARG A 308 -12.27 -23.02 20.58
C ARG A 308 -13.24 -22.72 19.43
N ALA A 309 -13.11 -23.43 18.31
CA ALA A 309 -14.07 -23.33 17.22
C ALA A 309 -15.46 -23.85 17.64
N ILE A 310 -16.51 -23.27 17.06
CA ILE A 310 -17.90 -23.75 17.19
C ILE A 310 -18.25 -24.49 15.91
N GLN A 311 -18.63 -25.75 16.03
CA GLN A 311 -19.15 -26.56 14.94
C GLN A 311 -20.53 -27.07 15.34
N VAL A 312 -21.53 -26.78 14.51
CA VAL A 312 -22.87 -27.32 14.69
C VAL A 312 -23.17 -28.29 13.55
N THR A 313 -23.46 -29.54 13.91
CA THR A 313 -23.74 -30.62 12.96
C THR A 313 -25.10 -31.25 13.24
N GLY A 314 -25.69 -31.87 12.22
CA GLY A 314 -26.97 -32.57 12.31
C GLY A 314 -28.16 -31.72 11.83
N SER A 315 -29.35 -32.31 11.89
CA SER A 315 -30.56 -31.74 11.30
C SER A 315 -31.18 -30.65 12.18
N THR A 316 -30.89 -29.39 11.89
CA THR A 316 -31.39 -28.22 12.65
C THR A 316 -32.24 -27.25 11.82
N SER A 317 -32.44 -27.53 10.53
CA SER A 317 -33.06 -26.62 9.56
C SER A 317 -34.49 -26.18 9.91
N THR A 318 -35.25 -27.02 10.62
CA THR A 318 -36.63 -26.72 11.05
C THR A 318 -36.71 -25.69 12.17
N VAL A 319 -35.69 -25.65 13.03
CA VAL A 319 -35.65 -24.84 14.25
C VAL A 319 -34.79 -23.59 14.06
N LEU A 320 -33.69 -23.69 13.30
CA LEU A 320 -32.71 -22.61 13.10
C LEU A 320 -32.81 -21.95 11.71
N ALA A 321 -33.90 -22.22 10.97
CA ALA A 321 -34.17 -21.64 9.65
C ALA A 321 -33.03 -21.79 8.61
N GLY A 322 -32.22 -22.85 8.73
CA GLY A 322 -31.07 -23.09 7.85
C GLY A 322 -29.81 -22.29 8.18
N SER A 323 -29.75 -21.63 9.34
CA SER A 323 -28.56 -20.91 9.80
C SER A 323 -27.37 -21.85 9.96
N ASN A 324 -26.23 -21.54 9.32
CA ASN A 324 -24.96 -22.21 9.60
C ASN A 324 -24.32 -21.57 10.84
N LEU A 325 -24.36 -22.27 11.97
CA LEU A 325 -23.78 -21.82 13.25
C LEU A 325 -22.38 -22.39 13.49
N SER A 326 -21.67 -22.82 12.45
CA SER A 326 -20.26 -23.23 12.56
C SER A 326 -19.33 -22.04 12.26
N THR A 327 -18.42 -21.72 13.17
CA THR A 327 -17.47 -20.61 13.04
C THR A 327 -16.16 -20.94 13.75
N PHE A 328 -15.03 -20.47 13.21
CA PHE A 328 -13.76 -20.42 13.94
C PHE A 328 -13.67 -19.20 14.87
N GLY A 329 -14.62 -18.26 14.76
CA GLY A 329 -14.60 -16.96 15.45
C GLY A 329 -13.78 -15.92 14.69
N GLN A 330 -13.56 -14.79 15.35
CA GLN A 330 -12.78 -13.66 14.86
C GLN A 330 -11.87 -13.10 15.95
N ILE A 331 -10.79 -12.45 15.53
CA ILE A 331 -9.90 -11.70 16.42
C ILE A 331 -10.02 -10.23 16.07
N LYS A 332 -10.33 -9.39 17.05
CA LYS A 332 -10.23 -7.95 16.93
C LYS A 332 -8.84 -7.49 17.35
N LEU A 333 -8.11 -6.91 16.42
CA LEU A 333 -6.77 -6.41 16.62
C LEU A 333 -6.82 -4.92 16.98
N PHE A 334 -5.96 -4.52 17.90
CA PHE A 334 -5.80 -3.14 18.34
C PHE A 334 -4.32 -2.78 18.26
N GLN A 335 -4.03 -1.65 17.62
CA GLN A 335 -2.68 -1.10 17.56
C GLN A 335 -2.71 0.37 17.96
N ILE A 336 -1.94 0.69 19.00
CA ILE A 336 -1.76 2.06 19.47
C ILE A 336 -0.85 2.81 18.48
N GLY A 337 -1.33 3.95 17.97
CA GLY A 337 -0.59 4.85 17.08
C GLY A 337 -1.23 5.02 15.70
N ALA A 338 -0.64 5.92 14.90
CA ALA A 338 -1.12 6.23 13.55
C ALA A 338 -0.67 5.22 12.48
N ASN A 339 0.21 4.30 12.85
CA ASN A 339 0.73 3.28 11.95
C ASN A 339 -0.34 2.22 11.70
N GLU A 340 -0.39 1.75 10.45
CA GLU A 340 -1.29 0.69 10.02
C GLU A 340 -0.89 -0.67 10.62
N ILE A 341 -1.89 -1.53 10.88
CA ILE A 341 -1.66 -2.92 11.27
C ILE A 341 -1.18 -3.67 10.04
N LYS A 342 0.11 -4.03 10.01
CA LYS A 342 0.70 -4.80 8.92
C LYS A 342 0.92 -6.24 9.33
N ILE A 343 0.00 -7.09 8.91
CA ILE A 343 0.09 -8.54 9.06
C ILE A 343 0.42 -9.11 7.70
N ASN A 344 1.54 -9.81 7.61
CA ASN A 344 1.89 -10.60 6.44
C ASN A 344 1.63 -12.06 6.78
N ASP A 345 0.56 -12.61 6.22
CA ASP A 345 0.46 -14.06 6.08
C ASP A 345 1.55 -14.49 5.09
N GLU A 346 2.38 -15.45 5.48
CA GLU A 346 3.47 -15.95 4.64
C GLU A 346 2.92 -16.58 3.33
N ALA A 347 1.60 -16.79 3.25
CA ALA A 347 0.82 -17.20 2.09
C ALA A 347 0.48 -16.10 1.04
N GLN A 348 1.06 -14.88 1.12
CA GLN A 348 0.99 -13.81 0.09
C GLN A 348 -0.40 -13.19 -0.18
N VAL A 349 -0.85 -12.21 0.62
CA VAL A 349 -1.90 -11.25 0.19
C VAL A 349 -1.68 -9.86 0.81
N MET A 350 -0.78 -9.04 0.26
CA MET A 350 -0.71 -7.59 0.52
C MET A 350 -0.44 -6.80 -0.78
N SER A 351 -1.36 -6.96 -1.73
CA SER A 351 -1.79 -5.86 -2.60
C SER A 351 -3.29 -5.75 -2.45
N LEU A 352 -3.86 -4.55 -2.36
CA LEU A 352 -5.31 -4.31 -2.32
C LEU A 352 -5.95 -4.69 -3.67
N ASN A 353 -5.96 -5.99 -3.95
CA ASN A 353 -6.75 -6.59 -5.00
C ASN A 353 -8.09 -6.88 -4.33
N VAL A 354 -9.07 -6.00 -4.54
CA VAL A 354 -10.46 -6.29 -4.18
C VAL A 354 -10.86 -7.51 -5.01
N THR A 355 -10.71 -8.69 -4.41
CA THR A 355 -10.97 -9.98 -5.08
C THR A 355 -12.44 -10.39 -4.84
N ALA A 356 -13.19 -9.62 -4.05
CA ALA A 356 -14.60 -9.83 -3.74
C ALA A 356 -15.50 -8.79 -4.43
N ASN A 357 -16.75 -9.16 -4.71
CA ASN A 357 -17.74 -8.35 -5.42
C ASN A 357 -18.27 -7.19 -4.55
N VAL A 358 -18.29 -5.96 -5.07
CA VAL A 358 -18.84 -4.78 -4.35
C VAL A 358 -20.23 -4.44 -4.88
N THR A 359 -21.28 -4.57 -4.08
CA THR A 359 -22.63 -4.09 -4.43
C THR A 359 -22.93 -2.81 -3.64
N ALA A 360 -22.92 -1.66 -4.30
CA ALA A 360 -23.29 -0.38 -3.71
C ALA A 360 -24.75 -0.03 -4.09
N SER A 361 -25.61 0.11 -3.08
CA SER A 361 -27.03 0.47 -3.27
C SER A 361 -27.27 1.99 -3.42
N ASP A 362 -26.26 2.82 -3.14
CA ASP A 362 -26.33 4.29 -3.16
C ASP A 362 -25.10 4.90 -3.88
N LYS A 363 -25.18 6.20 -4.23
CA LYS A 363 -24.15 6.93 -5.00
C LYS A 363 -22.74 6.81 -4.37
N VAL A 364 -21.80 6.26 -5.13
CA VAL A 364 -20.40 6.07 -4.73
C VAL A 364 -19.53 7.21 -5.28
N THR A 365 -18.54 7.65 -4.51
CA THR A 365 -17.46 8.53 -5.02
C THR A 365 -16.11 7.93 -4.62
N THR A 366 -15.29 7.51 -5.58
CA THR A 366 -13.94 7.01 -5.28
C THR A 366 -12.97 8.17 -5.16
N SER A 367 -12.11 8.16 -4.13
CA SER A 367 -11.12 9.22 -3.84
C SER A 367 -9.67 8.78 -4.09
N VAL A 368 -9.45 7.50 -4.42
CA VAL A 368 -8.16 6.87 -4.74
C VAL A 368 -8.29 5.95 -5.97
N ASP A 369 -7.16 5.50 -6.52
CA ASP A 369 -7.15 4.53 -7.63
C ASP A 369 -7.65 3.19 -7.12
N SER A 370 -8.73 2.67 -7.71
CA SER A 370 -9.40 1.45 -7.24
C SER A 370 -9.48 0.41 -8.35
N VAL A 371 -9.34 -0.89 -8.04
CA VAL A 371 -9.60 -1.99 -8.97
C VAL A 371 -10.89 -2.68 -8.52
N LEU A 372 -11.96 -2.62 -9.32
CA LEU A 372 -13.22 -3.30 -9.03
C LEU A 372 -13.21 -4.72 -9.60
N SER A 373 -13.80 -5.67 -8.87
CA SER A 373 -13.92 -7.08 -9.29
C SER A 373 -15.13 -7.31 -10.20
N LYS A 374 -15.12 -8.48 -10.86
CA LYS A 374 -16.00 -8.89 -11.97
C LYS A 374 -17.52 -8.84 -11.73
N ASP A 375 -18.01 -8.82 -10.49
CA ASP A 375 -19.44 -8.73 -10.20
C ASP A 375 -19.80 -7.52 -9.30
N SER A 376 -19.01 -6.44 -9.38
CA SER A 376 -19.31 -5.20 -8.65
C SER A 376 -20.44 -4.40 -9.32
N VAL A 377 -21.45 -3.99 -8.55
CA VAL A 377 -22.58 -3.16 -8.98
C VAL A 377 -22.46 -1.78 -8.33
N ILE A 378 -22.47 -0.73 -9.15
CA ILE A 378 -22.36 0.68 -8.70
C ILE A 378 -23.69 1.39 -8.96
N ALA A 379 -24.19 2.15 -7.99
CA ALA A 379 -25.42 2.94 -8.14
C ALA A 379 -25.27 4.10 -9.13
N SER A 380 -26.39 4.54 -9.72
CA SER A 380 -26.48 5.69 -10.64
C SER A 380 -25.85 6.97 -10.07
N LEU A 381 -25.30 7.84 -10.93
CA LEU A 381 -24.65 9.13 -10.57
C LEU A 381 -23.36 9.01 -9.75
N SER A 382 -22.77 7.83 -9.66
CA SER A 382 -21.49 7.63 -8.97
C SER A 382 -20.32 8.31 -9.71
N VAL A 383 -19.36 8.83 -8.95
CA VAL A 383 -18.20 9.58 -9.48
C VAL A 383 -16.94 8.76 -9.24
N LEU A 384 -16.31 8.29 -10.31
CA LEU A 384 -15.07 7.51 -10.24
C LEU A 384 -13.85 8.43 -10.45
N LYS A 385 -12.83 8.30 -9.60
CA LYS A 385 -11.55 9.00 -9.77
C LYS A 385 -10.76 8.41 -10.94
N ALA A 386 -10.05 9.30 -11.65
CA ALA A 386 -9.02 8.98 -12.63
C ALA A 386 -8.02 7.96 -12.09
N GLY A 387 -7.88 6.82 -12.77
CA GLY A 387 -7.06 5.67 -12.35
C GLY A 387 -7.86 4.47 -11.83
N THR A 388 -9.18 4.60 -11.65
CA THR A 388 -10.04 3.46 -11.30
C THR A 388 -10.12 2.45 -12.46
N THR A 389 -9.80 1.19 -12.19
CA THR A 389 -9.83 0.06 -13.12
C THR A 389 -11.08 -0.78 -12.86
N LEU A 390 -11.95 -0.97 -13.85
CA LEU A 390 -13.15 -1.80 -13.75
C LEU A 390 -12.83 -3.20 -14.29
N GLY A 391 -12.63 -4.19 -13.42
CA GLY A 391 -12.38 -5.56 -13.86
C GLY A 391 -13.67 -6.18 -14.40
N PHE A 392 -13.80 -6.34 -15.71
CA PHE A 392 -14.84 -7.18 -16.32
C PHE A 392 -14.18 -8.21 -17.25
N ASP A 393 -14.65 -9.46 -17.22
CA ASP A 393 -14.43 -10.46 -18.27
C ASP A 393 -15.78 -11.14 -18.59
N ALA A 394 -15.98 -11.43 -19.86
CA ALA A 394 -17.26 -11.63 -20.52
C ALA A 394 -18.05 -12.86 -20.02
N GLY A 395 -19.34 -12.69 -19.70
CA GLY A 395 -20.24 -13.86 -19.65
C GLY A 395 -21.59 -13.76 -18.95
N ALA A 396 -21.88 -12.76 -18.09
CA ALA A 396 -23.17 -12.71 -17.41
C ALA A 396 -23.71 -11.28 -17.30
N ALA A 397 -24.97 -11.09 -17.70
CA ALA A 397 -25.67 -9.82 -17.69
C ALA A 397 -25.74 -9.20 -16.28
N GLN A 398 -25.03 -8.10 -16.07
CA GLN A 398 -25.24 -7.17 -14.95
C GLN A 398 -25.14 -5.76 -15.55
N MET A 399 -26.26 -5.03 -15.51
CA MET A 399 -26.44 -3.72 -16.14
C MET A 399 -25.92 -2.60 -15.24
N ILE A 400 -25.14 -1.69 -15.80
CA ILE A 400 -25.06 -0.32 -15.28
C ILE A 400 -26.35 0.38 -15.71
N ASP A 401 -27.32 0.44 -14.80
CA ASP A 401 -28.59 1.14 -15.01
C ASP A 401 -28.43 2.61 -14.56
N ALA A 402 -28.36 3.51 -15.55
CA ALA A 402 -28.35 4.98 -15.47
C ALA A 402 -27.00 5.74 -15.40
N ASP A 403 -27.08 6.97 -15.92
CA ASP A 403 -26.06 7.95 -16.31
C ASP A 403 -24.79 7.96 -15.43
N ILE A 404 -23.63 7.64 -16.02
CA ILE A 404 -22.30 7.86 -15.46
C ILE A 404 -21.72 9.15 -16.07
N SER A 405 -21.25 10.06 -15.22
CA SER A 405 -20.49 11.24 -15.63
C SER A 405 -19.06 11.13 -15.08
N THR A 406 -18.09 11.00 -15.98
CA THR A 406 -16.67 11.04 -15.64
C THR A 406 -16.17 12.48 -15.76
N THR A 407 -15.65 13.06 -14.68
CA THR A 407 -15.25 14.47 -14.63
C THR A 407 -13.78 14.72 -15.01
N GLN A 408 -12.95 13.68 -15.23
CA GLN A 408 -11.54 13.73 -15.65
C GLN A 408 -11.06 12.42 -16.32
N ASP A 409 -9.84 12.39 -16.87
CA ASP A 409 -9.15 11.27 -17.54
C ASP A 409 -9.46 9.90 -16.92
N THR A 410 -10.33 9.12 -17.57
CA THR A 410 -10.72 7.78 -17.08
C THR A 410 -10.20 6.71 -18.02
N ILE A 411 -9.60 5.64 -17.47
CA ILE A 411 -9.23 4.44 -18.22
C ILE A 411 -10.37 3.44 -18.08
N LEU A 412 -11.23 3.34 -19.09
CA LEU A 412 -12.27 2.30 -19.11
C LEU A 412 -11.62 1.00 -19.55
N THR A 413 -11.58 -0.01 -18.70
CA THR A 413 -11.01 -1.31 -19.06
C THR A 413 -11.98 -2.17 -19.87
N ALA A 414 -11.44 -3.26 -20.40
CA ALA A 414 -12.16 -4.27 -21.15
C ALA A 414 -13.44 -4.74 -20.45
N GLY A 415 -14.55 -4.87 -21.21
CA GLY A 415 -15.82 -5.40 -20.74
C GLY A 415 -16.77 -4.38 -20.11
N SER A 416 -16.43 -3.09 -20.07
CA SER A 416 -17.32 -2.05 -19.54
C SER A 416 -18.55 -1.85 -20.45
N VAL A 417 -19.77 -1.94 -19.90
CA VAL A 417 -21.02 -1.67 -20.64
C VAL A 417 -21.54 -0.29 -20.24
N LEU A 418 -21.57 0.64 -21.19
CA LEU A 418 -22.04 2.02 -20.96
C LEU A 418 -23.56 2.12 -21.18
N GLY A 419 -24.25 2.75 -20.23
CA GLY A 419 -25.68 3.04 -20.31
C GLY A 419 -26.01 4.24 -21.19
N SER A 420 -27.29 4.38 -21.57
CA SER A 420 -27.78 5.52 -22.35
C SER A 420 -27.51 6.83 -21.61
N GLY A 421 -26.93 7.84 -22.28
CA GLY A 421 -26.69 9.17 -21.69
C GLY A 421 -25.28 9.42 -21.15
N THR A 422 -24.37 8.45 -21.25
CA THR A 422 -22.97 8.61 -20.81
C THR A 422 -22.23 9.70 -21.60
N THR A 423 -21.70 10.71 -20.91
CA THR A 423 -20.79 11.73 -21.47
C THR A 423 -19.35 11.46 -21.05
N ILE A 424 -18.45 11.33 -22.04
CA ILE A 424 -17.02 11.11 -21.84
C ILE A 424 -16.29 12.42 -22.12
N GLU A 425 -15.69 13.02 -21.09
CA GLU A 425 -14.91 14.28 -21.21
C GLU A 425 -13.45 14.03 -21.62
N SER A 426 -12.75 15.10 -22.04
CA SER A 426 -11.45 15.08 -22.72
C SER A 426 -10.37 14.27 -22.00
N GLY A 427 -9.50 13.59 -22.75
CA GLY A 427 -8.35 12.86 -22.19
C GLY A 427 -8.63 11.44 -21.71
N SER A 428 -9.89 10.99 -21.79
CA SER A 428 -10.30 9.63 -21.43
C SER A 428 -9.78 8.58 -22.41
N ILE A 429 -9.34 7.44 -21.86
CA ILE A 429 -8.80 6.31 -22.61
C ILE A 429 -9.80 5.16 -22.54
N LEU A 430 -10.44 4.83 -23.66
CA LEU A 430 -11.30 3.65 -23.75
C LEU A 430 -10.44 2.42 -24.07
N GLY A 431 -10.23 1.57 -23.07
CA GLY A 431 -9.64 0.23 -23.16
C GLY A 431 -10.61 -0.81 -23.75
N GLY A 432 -10.10 -2.00 -24.01
CA GLY A 432 -10.65 -2.83 -25.08
C GLY A 432 -11.81 -3.75 -24.75
N SER A 433 -12.94 -3.66 -25.45
CA SER A 433 -14.24 -4.34 -25.20
C SER A 433 -15.25 -3.50 -24.41
N VAL A 434 -15.27 -2.17 -24.60
CA VAL A 434 -16.42 -1.37 -24.18
C VAL A 434 -17.58 -1.68 -25.13
N SER A 435 -18.62 -2.35 -24.64
CA SER A 435 -19.82 -2.68 -25.40
C SER A 435 -20.90 -1.65 -25.10
N ASN A 436 -21.20 -0.79 -26.06
CA ASN A 436 -22.12 0.32 -25.85
C ASN A 436 -23.51 -0.01 -26.41
N GLN A 437 -24.55 -0.03 -25.56
CA GLN A 437 -25.90 -0.38 -25.98
C GLN A 437 -26.69 0.78 -26.63
N SER A 438 -26.22 2.04 -26.55
CA SER A 438 -26.89 3.20 -27.19
C SER A 438 -25.97 4.42 -27.37
N ALA A 439 -26.43 5.48 -28.04
CA ALA A 439 -25.62 6.60 -28.55
C ALA A 439 -24.59 7.17 -27.55
N VAL A 440 -23.32 7.23 -27.96
CA VAL A 440 -22.23 7.95 -27.26
C VAL A 440 -21.79 9.15 -28.07
N THR A 441 -21.61 10.28 -27.38
CA THR A 441 -21.11 11.54 -27.93
C THR A 441 -19.78 11.86 -27.26
N THR A 442 -18.70 11.89 -28.04
CA THR A 442 -17.41 12.46 -27.58
C THR A 442 -17.45 13.97 -27.81
N THR A 443 -17.05 14.77 -26.81
CA THR A 443 -17.10 16.24 -26.92
C THR A 443 -15.81 16.88 -27.48
N ASP A 444 -14.66 16.20 -27.44
CA ASP A 444 -13.33 16.67 -27.93
C ASP A 444 -12.33 15.49 -28.15
N GLU A 445 -11.05 15.78 -28.44
CA GLU A 445 -9.96 14.81 -28.74
C GLU A 445 -9.98 13.56 -27.83
N SER A 446 -10.22 12.39 -28.44
CA SER A 446 -10.34 11.11 -27.74
C SER A 446 -9.50 10.01 -28.39
N VAL A 447 -9.08 9.01 -27.60
CA VAL A 447 -8.27 7.87 -28.07
C VAL A 447 -9.05 6.56 -27.94
N LEU A 448 -9.38 5.93 -29.08
CA LEU A 448 -10.04 4.62 -29.11
C LEU A 448 -9.00 3.50 -29.22
N LYS A 449 -9.07 2.50 -28.32
CA LYS A 449 -8.20 1.30 -28.33
C LYS A 449 -8.97 0.03 -28.77
N THR A 450 -8.26 -1.10 -28.80
CA THR A 450 -8.67 -2.34 -29.47
C THR A 450 -9.95 -2.93 -28.89
N GLY A 451 -10.97 -3.20 -29.72
CA GLY A 451 -12.20 -3.88 -29.27
C GLY A 451 -13.33 -2.95 -28.80
N SER A 452 -13.26 -1.63 -29.00
CA SER A 452 -14.41 -0.74 -28.81
C SER A 452 -15.51 -1.07 -29.82
N ILE A 453 -16.73 -1.36 -29.35
CA ILE A 453 -17.92 -1.56 -30.19
C ILE A 453 -18.83 -0.34 -30.01
N LEU A 454 -18.95 0.46 -31.06
CA LEU A 454 -19.80 1.66 -31.06
C LEU A 454 -21.23 1.27 -31.43
N GLY A 455 -22.19 1.67 -30.59
CA GLY A 455 -23.61 1.49 -30.88
C GLY A 455 -24.06 2.32 -32.10
N SER A 456 -25.20 1.94 -32.68
CA SER A 456 -25.83 2.70 -33.77
C SER A 456 -26.00 4.18 -33.38
N THR A 457 -25.77 5.09 -34.33
CA THR A 457 -25.86 6.57 -34.18
C THR A 457 -24.83 7.25 -33.25
N SER A 458 -23.69 6.60 -32.98
CA SER A 458 -22.58 7.25 -32.24
C SER A 458 -21.92 8.39 -33.04
N VAL A 459 -21.54 9.49 -32.37
CA VAL A 459 -20.86 10.65 -32.98
C VAL A 459 -19.44 10.77 -32.43
N LEU A 460 -18.46 10.56 -33.31
CA LEU A 460 -17.03 10.74 -33.02
C LEU A 460 -16.62 12.17 -33.45
N ALA A 461 -16.07 12.95 -32.53
CA ALA A 461 -15.61 14.32 -32.80
C ALA A 461 -14.28 14.32 -33.58
N ALA A 462 -14.10 15.32 -34.45
CA ALA A 462 -12.85 15.58 -35.18
C ALA A 462 -11.63 15.64 -34.24
N GLY A 463 -10.51 15.05 -34.67
CA GLY A 463 -9.29 14.94 -33.86
C GLY A 463 -9.17 13.64 -33.05
N THR A 464 -10.22 12.82 -33.03
CA THR A 464 -10.19 11.48 -32.44
C THR A 464 -9.14 10.59 -33.13
N VAL A 465 -8.23 10.00 -32.35
CA VAL A 465 -7.15 9.13 -32.84
C VAL A 465 -7.53 7.67 -32.62
N VAL A 466 -7.72 6.95 -33.71
CA VAL A 466 -7.98 5.51 -33.70
C VAL A 466 -6.64 4.80 -33.55
N THR A 467 -6.32 4.33 -32.35
CA THR A 467 -5.02 3.70 -32.12
C THR A 467 -4.95 2.27 -32.61
N THR A 468 -6.09 1.61 -32.80
CA THR A 468 -6.20 0.25 -33.38
C THR A 468 -7.53 0.02 -34.08
N GLN A 469 -7.59 -1.02 -34.92
CA GLN A 469 -8.76 -1.37 -35.73
C GLN A 469 -10.06 -1.48 -34.92
N PHE A 470 -11.13 -0.81 -35.36
CA PHE A 470 -12.48 -1.02 -34.82
C PHE A 470 -13.52 -1.21 -35.94
N ILE A 471 -14.63 -1.84 -35.59
CA ILE A 471 -15.75 -2.19 -36.47
C ILE A 471 -16.98 -1.47 -35.94
N ASP A 472 -17.75 -0.82 -36.81
CA ASP A 472 -19.01 -0.18 -36.41
C ASP A 472 -20.23 -1.11 -36.52
N SER A 473 -21.39 -0.58 -36.14
CA SER A 473 -22.70 -1.25 -36.20
C SER A 473 -23.11 -1.79 -37.59
N ALA A 474 -22.48 -1.34 -38.66
CA ALA A 474 -22.57 -2.02 -39.94
C ALA A 474 -21.17 -2.11 -40.58
N ALA A 475 -20.27 -2.86 -39.94
CA ALA A 475 -19.14 -3.56 -40.57
C ALA A 475 -18.08 -2.77 -41.37
N ASN A 476 -18.03 -1.43 -41.38
CA ASN A 476 -16.85 -0.71 -41.88
C ASN A 476 -15.72 -0.76 -40.84
N THR A 477 -14.49 -0.91 -41.35
CA THR A 477 -13.30 -1.11 -40.53
C THR A 477 -12.40 0.13 -40.58
N TYR A 478 -12.14 0.75 -39.43
CA TYR A 478 -11.22 1.89 -39.31
C TYR A 478 -9.92 1.43 -38.65
N THR A 479 -8.77 1.61 -39.30
CA THR A 479 -7.48 1.03 -38.88
C THR A 479 -6.70 1.89 -37.88
N ALA A 480 -5.75 1.25 -37.19
CA ALA A 480 -4.75 1.90 -36.34
C ALA A 480 -4.03 3.07 -37.06
N GLY A 481 -3.96 4.24 -36.41
CA GLY A 481 -3.26 5.42 -36.90
C GLY A 481 -4.10 6.40 -37.72
N THR A 482 -5.39 6.12 -37.96
CA THR A 482 -6.27 7.08 -38.63
C THR A 482 -6.73 8.15 -37.66
N THR A 483 -6.36 9.41 -37.92
CA THR A 483 -6.97 10.58 -37.29
C THR A 483 -8.15 11.02 -38.15
N LEU A 484 -9.34 11.09 -37.55
CA LEU A 484 -10.54 11.51 -38.26
C LEU A 484 -10.47 13.02 -38.53
N SER A 485 -10.44 13.42 -39.80
CA SER A 485 -10.36 14.84 -40.22
C SER A 485 -11.70 15.57 -40.24
N SER A 486 -12.79 14.84 -40.03
CA SER A 486 -14.18 15.29 -39.93
C SER A 486 -14.99 14.20 -39.23
N ASP A 487 -16.17 14.53 -38.71
CA ASP A 487 -17.02 13.58 -38.00
C ASP A 487 -17.56 12.47 -38.95
N VAL A 488 -17.70 11.22 -38.48
CA VAL A 488 -18.01 10.01 -39.30
C VAL A 488 -19.16 9.16 -38.71
N THR A 489 -19.99 8.56 -39.58
CA THR A 489 -21.15 7.66 -39.30
C THR A 489 -21.15 6.45 -40.28
N ILE A 490 -21.57 5.21 -39.93
CA ILE A 490 -21.00 3.99 -40.56
C ILE A 490 -22.01 2.80 -40.94
N SER A 491 -21.90 2.06 -42.13
CA SER A 491 -22.59 0.75 -42.59
C SER A 491 -22.13 -0.19 -43.87
N ASP A 492 -22.14 -1.60 -43.82
CA ASP A 492 -21.96 -2.98 -44.57
C ASP A 492 -20.94 -3.50 -45.73
N ALA A 493 -20.46 -4.82 -45.70
CA ALA A 493 -19.66 -5.84 -46.58
C ALA A 493 -18.14 -5.69 -47.09
N VAL A 494 -17.27 -6.77 -47.10
CA VAL A 494 -15.75 -6.69 -47.24
C VAL A 494 -15.03 -7.58 -48.32
N THR A 495 -14.20 -6.98 -49.20
CA THR A 495 -13.18 -7.65 -50.06
C THR A 495 -11.77 -7.16 -49.75
N LEU A 496 -10.82 -8.07 -49.47
CA LEU A 496 -9.42 -7.70 -49.16
C LEU A 496 -8.54 -7.75 -50.41
N THR A 497 -8.03 -6.60 -50.85
CA THR A 497 -6.99 -6.51 -51.90
C THR A 497 -5.59 -6.54 -51.29
N ALA A 498 -4.56 -6.84 -52.10
CA ALA A 498 -3.22 -7.28 -51.67
C ALA A 498 -2.54 -6.44 -50.57
N ASP A 499 -1.64 -7.08 -49.82
CA ASP A 499 -0.83 -6.53 -48.72
C ASP A 499 -1.55 -6.27 -47.38
N MET A 500 -2.71 -6.90 -47.17
CA MET A 500 -3.43 -6.85 -45.89
C MET A 500 -2.92 -7.94 -44.93
N ASN A 501 -2.49 -7.52 -43.73
CA ASN A 501 -2.14 -8.39 -42.62
C ASN A 501 -3.40 -8.67 -41.80
N ILE A 502 -3.93 -9.89 -41.86
CA ILE A 502 -5.14 -10.29 -41.13
C ILE A 502 -4.72 -10.55 -39.69
N ALA A 503 -5.21 -9.72 -38.77
CA ALA A 503 -4.94 -9.86 -37.35
C ALA A 503 -5.50 -11.18 -36.81
N ALA A 504 -4.89 -11.68 -35.74
CA ALA A 504 -5.34 -12.89 -35.07
C ALA A 504 -6.79 -12.75 -34.57
N GLY A 505 -7.59 -13.81 -34.64
CA GLY A 505 -9.01 -13.80 -34.22
C GLY A 505 -10.01 -13.25 -35.25
N SER A 506 -9.56 -12.94 -36.47
CA SER A 506 -10.47 -12.50 -37.54
C SER A 506 -11.44 -13.62 -37.92
N VAL A 507 -12.73 -13.30 -38.05
CA VAL A 507 -13.78 -14.26 -38.44
C VAL A 507 -14.36 -13.88 -39.79
N PHE A 508 -14.28 -14.78 -40.76
CA PHE A 508 -14.85 -14.61 -42.09
C PHE A 508 -16.07 -15.52 -42.25
N ASN A 509 -17.26 -14.91 -42.25
CA ASN A 509 -18.54 -15.62 -42.20
C ASN A 509 -19.24 -15.76 -43.56
N ASP A 510 -18.73 -15.14 -44.61
CA ASP A 510 -19.29 -15.26 -45.96
C ASP A 510 -18.74 -16.50 -46.67
N ASP A 511 -19.47 -17.04 -47.65
CA ASP A 511 -19.09 -18.21 -48.42
C ASP A 511 -18.20 -17.87 -49.64
N GLU A 512 -18.04 -16.59 -49.98
CA GLU A 512 -17.25 -16.12 -51.13
C GLU A 512 -15.89 -15.51 -50.75
N ASN A 513 -15.27 -15.92 -49.65
CA ASN A 513 -13.97 -15.38 -49.24
C ASN A 513 -12.85 -15.80 -50.21
N VAL A 514 -12.28 -14.83 -50.91
CA VAL A 514 -11.12 -15.03 -51.80
C VAL A 514 -9.88 -14.39 -51.19
N PHE A 515 -8.92 -15.21 -50.77
CA PHE A 515 -7.61 -14.73 -50.34
C PHE A 515 -6.65 -14.74 -51.54
N THR A 516 -6.03 -13.59 -51.82
CA THR A 516 -5.11 -13.39 -52.95
C THR A 516 -3.65 -13.40 -52.50
N ALA A 517 -2.71 -13.38 -53.46
CA ALA A 517 -1.29 -13.51 -53.16
C ALA A 517 -0.75 -12.36 -52.28
N GLY A 518 0.08 -12.69 -51.29
CA GLY A 518 0.69 -11.73 -50.37
C GLY A 518 -0.07 -11.50 -49.05
N SER A 519 -1.28 -12.08 -48.90
CA SER A 519 -2.03 -12.03 -47.65
C SER A 519 -1.37 -12.87 -46.56
N TYR A 520 -1.17 -12.28 -45.37
CA TYR A 520 -0.70 -12.97 -44.17
C TYR A 520 -1.88 -13.23 -43.24
N ILE A 521 -2.12 -14.51 -42.93
CA ILE A 521 -3.16 -14.94 -41.99
C ILE A 521 -2.52 -15.10 -40.61
N GLY A 522 -2.95 -14.27 -39.66
CA GLY A 522 -2.56 -14.34 -38.26
C GLY A 522 -2.96 -15.65 -37.58
N ALA A 523 -2.56 -15.82 -36.32
CA ALA A 523 -2.99 -16.96 -35.50
C ALA A 523 -4.50 -16.87 -35.20
N ASP A 524 -5.17 -17.96 -34.82
CA ASP A 524 -6.58 -17.92 -34.33
C ASP A 524 -7.63 -17.37 -35.34
N VAL A 525 -7.34 -17.32 -36.64
CA VAL A 525 -8.30 -16.86 -37.66
C VAL A 525 -9.32 -17.96 -37.96
N VAL A 526 -10.61 -17.64 -37.89
CA VAL A 526 -11.71 -18.57 -38.20
C VAL A 526 -12.30 -18.23 -39.56
N VAL A 527 -12.19 -19.14 -40.52
CA VAL A 527 -12.88 -19.04 -41.81
C VAL A 527 -14.06 -19.99 -41.80
N SER A 528 -15.24 -19.45 -41.49
CA SER A 528 -16.49 -20.20 -41.29
C SER A 528 -17.09 -20.69 -42.61
N GLY A 529 -17.00 -19.87 -43.66
CA GLY A 529 -17.43 -20.20 -45.02
C GLY A 529 -16.33 -20.83 -45.87
N ASN A 530 -16.62 -21.08 -47.15
CA ASN A 530 -15.65 -21.68 -48.08
C ASN A 530 -14.47 -20.73 -48.38
N ALA A 531 -13.25 -21.24 -48.29
CA ALA A 531 -12.03 -20.49 -48.62
C ALA A 531 -11.31 -21.08 -49.83
N THR A 532 -11.05 -20.26 -50.84
CA THR A 532 -10.18 -20.64 -51.96
C THR A 532 -8.82 -19.95 -51.84
N MET A 533 -7.77 -20.72 -51.53
CA MET A 533 -6.40 -20.21 -51.43
C MET A 533 -5.71 -20.35 -52.79
N THR A 534 -5.55 -19.24 -53.50
CA THR A 534 -5.17 -19.26 -54.93
C THR A 534 -3.68 -19.53 -55.20
N LEU A 535 -2.78 -19.24 -54.23
CA LEU A 535 -1.33 -19.50 -54.24
C LEU A 535 -0.84 -19.80 -52.80
N GLY A 536 0.40 -20.28 -52.59
CA GLY A 536 0.91 -20.72 -51.28
C GLY A 536 0.89 -19.63 -50.19
N MET A 537 0.33 -19.94 -49.01
CA MET A 537 0.16 -18.98 -47.90
C MET A 537 0.75 -19.49 -46.58
N THR A 538 1.05 -18.57 -45.65
CA THR A 538 1.43 -18.91 -44.27
C THR A 538 0.21 -18.77 -43.35
N LEU A 539 -0.28 -19.89 -42.81
CA LEU A 539 -1.28 -19.90 -41.74
C LEU A 539 -0.53 -20.05 -40.43
N LYS A 540 -0.78 -19.17 -39.46
CA LYS A 540 -0.18 -19.29 -38.12
C LYS A 540 -1.01 -20.22 -37.23
N ALA A 541 -0.60 -20.34 -35.97
CA ALA A 541 -1.16 -21.32 -35.05
C ALA A 541 -2.66 -21.10 -34.76
N ASN A 542 -3.41 -22.13 -34.34
CA ASN A 542 -4.83 -22.06 -33.93
C ASN A 542 -5.84 -21.58 -34.99
N SER A 543 -5.45 -21.35 -36.25
CA SER A 543 -6.42 -20.97 -37.27
C SER A 543 -7.43 -22.12 -37.52
N ILE A 544 -8.71 -21.77 -37.74
CA ILE A 544 -9.79 -22.69 -38.06
C ILE A 544 -10.21 -22.50 -39.51
N ILE A 545 -10.20 -23.57 -40.30
CA ILE A 545 -10.83 -23.60 -41.63
C ILE A 545 -12.07 -24.49 -41.53
N GLY A 546 -13.25 -23.87 -41.53
CA GLY A 546 -14.54 -24.51 -41.31
C GLY A 546 -15.34 -24.82 -42.57
N GLY A 547 -15.07 -24.12 -43.69
CA GLY A 547 -15.78 -24.36 -44.95
C GLY A 547 -15.54 -25.75 -45.53
N SER A 548 -16.62 -26.46 -45.83
CA SER A 548 -16.65 -27.87 -46.29
C SER A 548 -16.13 -28.10 -47.73
N ALA A 549 -15.77 -27.05 -48.47
CA ALA A 549 -15.14 -27.15 -49.79
C ALA A 549 -13.83 -26.34 -49.91
N SER A 550 -13.17 -26.08 -48.78
CA SER A 550 -11.96 -25.24 -48.77
C SER A 550 -10.77 -25.92 -49.44
N THR A 551 -10.02 -25.18 -50.26
CA THR A 551 -8.85 -25.70 -50.99
C THR A 551 -7.56 -25.01 -50.54
N ILE A 552 -6.59 -25.80 -50.08
CA ILE A 552 -5.27 -25.33 -49.68
C ILE A 552 -4.26 -25.72 -50.76
N LYS A 553 -3.68 -24.74 -51.44
CA LYS A 553 -2.75 -24.96 -52.57
C LYS A 553 -1.32 -25.24 -52.10
N ALA A 554 -0.58 -25.96 -52.94
CA ALA A 554 0.84 -26.31 -52.76
C ALA A 554 1.72 -25.08 -52.46
N GLY A 555 2.65 -25.25 -51.51
CA GLY A 555 3.54 -24.18 -51.03
C GLY A 555 3.00 -23.41 -49.81
N SER A 556 1.87 -23.81 -49.24
CA SER A 556 1.35 -23.22 -48.00
C SER A 556 2.02 -23.83 -46.77
N THR A 557 2.38 -23.01 -45.78
CA THR A 557 2.94 -23.44 -44.49
C THR A 557 1.91 -23.28 -43.39
N LEU A 558 1.59 -24.36 -42.68
CA LEU A 558 0.57 -24.38 -41.62
C LEU A 558 1.25 -24.37 -40.24
N GLY A 559 0.79 -23.47 -39.35
CA GLY A 559 1.29 -23.29 -37.99
C GLY A 559 0.85 -24.40 -37.03
N GLY A 560 1.31 -24.35 -35.77
CA GLY A 560 0.93 -25.33 -34.74
C GLY A 560 -0.53 -25.21 -34.32
N ASP A 561 -1.18 -26.30 -33.92
CA ASP A 561 -2.58 -26.30 -33.47
C ASP A 561 -3.65 -25.87 -34.51
N LEU A 562 -3.43 -26.11 -35.81
CA LEU A 562 -4.46 -25.83 -36.82
C LEU A 562 -5.66 -26.77 -36.66
N THR A 563 -6.88 -26.22 -36.61
CA THR A 563 -8.12 -26.99 -36.62
C THR A 563 -8.81 -26.91 -37.98
N THR A 564 -8.94 -28.04 -38.66
CA THR A 564 -9.69 -28.15 -39.91
C THR A 564 -11.04 -28.78 -39.58
N SER A 565 -12.08 -27.97 -39.35
CA SER A 565 -13.38 -28.48 -38.88
C SER A 565 -14.35 -28.85 -40.00
N GLY A 566 -14.09 -28.40 -41.23
CA GLY A 566 -14.88 -28.76 -42.42
C GLY A 566 -14.65 -30.21 -42.85
N ALA A 567 -15.71 -30.87 -43.36
CA ALA A 567 -15.58 -32.13 -44.08
C ALA A 567 -14.88 -31.89 -45.44
N ASP A 568 -14.14 -32.88 -45.95
CA ASP A 568 -13.60 -32.93 -47.32
C ASP A 568 -12.50 -31.88 -47.68
N ILE A 569 -11.64 -31.52 -46.72
CA ILE A 569 -10.49 -30.64 -46.99
C ILE A 569 -9.42 -31.37 -47.81
N THR A 570 -9.09 -30.80 -48.97
CA THR A 570 -8.08 -31.35 -49.89
C THR A 570 -6.76 -30.59 -49.76
N VAL A 571 -5.70 -31.28 -49.34
CA VAL A 571 -4.33 -30.71 -49.28
C VAL A 571 -3.48 -31.31 -50.40
N LEU A 572 -3.06 -30.47 -51.35
CA LEU A 572 -2.47 -30.93 -52.62
C LEU A 572 -0.93 -31.18 -52.59
N ALA A 573 -0.22 -31.06 -51.45
CA ALA A 573 1.26 -31.28 -51.37
C ALA A 573 1.79 -31.66 -49.95
N ASP A 574 3.08 -32.05 -49.86
CA ASP A 574 3.80 -32.47 -48.64
C ASP A 574 3.62 -31.46 -47.50
N THR A 575 3.00 -31.90 -46.40
CA THR A 575 2.65 -31.01 -45.27
C THR A 575 3.22 -31.53 -43.97
N GLN A 576 3.80 -30.63 -43.16
CA GLN A 576 4.21 -30.92 -41.78
C GLN A 576 3.15 -30.42 -40.80
N LEU A 577 2.46 -31.34 -40.13
CA LEU A 577 1.53 -31.01 -39.05
C LEU A 577 2.27 -31.02 -37.71
N LYS A 578 2.26 -29.90 -37.00
CA LYS A 578 2.86 -29.79 -35.66
C LYS A 578 1.88 -30.27 -34.58
N ALA A 579 2.41 -30.52 -33.38
CA ALA A 579 1.66 -30.96 -32.21
C ALA A 579 0.39 -30.13 -31.97
N GLY A 580 -0.68 -30.79 -31.50
CA GLY A 580 -1.99 -30.23 -31.13
C GLY A 580 -2.93 -29.84 -32.27
N SER A 581 -2.54 -30.06 -33.53
CA SER A 581 -3.44 -29.88 -34.69
C SER A 581 -4.64 -30.86 -34.65
N VAL A 582 -5.81 -30.41 -35.10
CA VAL A 582 -7.04 -31.23 -35.21
C VAL A 582 -7.46 -31.35 -36.68
N ILE A 583 -7.52 -32.59 -37.17
CA ILE A 583 -7.84 -32.88 -38.57
C ILE A 583 -9.32 -33.25 -38.71
N GLY A 584 -10.04 -32.62 -39.64
CA GLY A 584 -11.44 -32.89 -39.95
C GLY A 584 -11.67 -34.19 -40.71
N SER A 585 -12.91 -34.68 -40.70
CA SER A 585 -13.25 -35.97 -41.33
C SER A 585 -13.11 -35.94 -42.87
N ASN A 586 -12.73 -37.07 -43.48
CA ASN A 586 -12.47 -37.22 -44.92
C ASN A 586 -11.33 -36.34 -45.50
N SER A 587 -10.48 -35.76 -44.67
CA SER A 587 -9.32 -35.00 -45.15
C SER A 587 -8.33 -35.90 -45.91
N ALA A 588 -7.79 -35.41 -47.02
CA ALA A 588 -6.81 -36.12 -47.84
C ALA A 588 -5.45 -35.43 -47.83
N PHE A 589 -4.38 -36.17 -47.49
CA PHE A 589 -3.00 -35.69 -47.46
C PHE A 589 -2.13 -36.31 -48.56
N ALA A 590 -1.20 -35.53 -49.11
CA ALA A 590 -0.24 -35.95 -50.13
C ALA A 590 0.89 -36.86 -49.58
N LYS A 591 1.51 -37.67 -50.45
CA LYS A 591 2.66 -38.57 -50.16
C LYS A 591 3.82 -37.82 -49.51
N GLY A 592 4.43 -38.36 -48.45
CA GLY A 592 5.61 -37.76 -47.80
C GLY A 592 5.29 -36.78 -46.66
N SER A 593 4.02 -36.63 -46.30
CA SER A 593 3.59 -35.80 -45.17
C SER A 593 4.01 -36.41 -43.82
N THR A 594 4.32 -35.54 -42.84
CA THR A 594 4.75 -35.93 -41.49
C THR A 594 3.74 -35.45 -40.45
N ILE A 595 3.25 -36.35 -39.60
CA ILE A 595 2.32 -36.03 -38.51
C ILE A 595 3.12 -35.95 -37.20
N GLY A 596 3.18 -34.75 -36.59
CA GLY A 596 3.82 -34.51 -35.30
C GLY A 596 3.15 -35.24 -34.14
N GLY A 597 3.84 -35.36 -33.00
CA GLY A 597 3.26 -35.94 -31.78
C GLY A 597 2.09 -35.06 -31.30
N ASN A 598 1.06 -35.61 -30.67
CA ASN A 598 -0.10 -34.86 -30.18
C ASN A 598 -1.17 -34.37 -31.21
N VAL A 599 -1.25 -34.91 -32.42
CA VAL A 599 -2.19 -34.44 -33.49
C VAL A 599 -3.49 -35.25 -33.60
N THR A 600 -4.61 -34.80 -33.05
CA THR A 600 -5.90 -35.55 -33.04
C THR A 600 -6.57 -35.61 -34.42
N THR A 601 -6.84 -36.82 -34.93
CA THR A 601 -7.55 -37.00 -36.21
C THR A 601 -9.03 -37.33 -36.01
N SER A 602 -9.93 -36.56 -36.62
CA SER A 602 -11.37 -36.85 -36.73
C SER A 602 -11.64 -37.74 -37.96
N ALA A 603 -12.74 -38.50 -37.94
CA ALA A 603 -13.02 -39.71 -38.73
C ALA A 603 -12.51 -39.82 -40.19
N ASN A 604 -12.01 -41.02 -40.55
CA ASN A 604 -11.64 -41.45 -41.92
C ASN A 604 -10.65 -40.53 -42.65
N VAL A 605 -9.44 -40.39 -42.10
CA VAL A 605 -8.33 -39.75 -42.83
C VAL A 605 -7.75 -40.74 -43.84
N THR A 606 -7.82 -40.39 -45.12
CA THR A 606 -7.25 -41.21 -46.20
C THR A 606 -5.85 -40.72 -46.55
N THR A 607 -4.88 -41.65 -46.52
CA THR A 607 -3.47 -41.35 -46.80
C THR A 607 -3.16 -41.69 -48.25
N SER A 608 -2.59 -40.75 -49.02
CA SER A 608 -2.29 -40.99 -50.46
C SER A 608 -0.90 -41.60 -50.72
N GLY A 609 -0.09 -41.85 -49.69
CA GLY A 609 1.30 -42.33 -49.81
C GLY A 609 1.95 -42.73 -48.48
N GLU A 610 3.26 -42.95 -48.47
CA GLU A 610 4.04 -43.25 -47.25
C GLU A 610 4.10 -42.03 -46.32
N MET A 611 3.98 -42.24 -45.01
CA MET A 611 4.00 -41.17 -43.98
C MET A 611 4.70 -41.62 -42.69
N THR A 612 5.22 -40.66 -41.92
CA THR A 612 5.82 -40.90 -40.59
C THR A 612 4.95 -40.34 -39.48
N LEU A 613 4.65 -41.15 -38.46
CA LEU A 613 4.00 -40.77 -37.21
C LEU A 613 5.05 -40.59 -36.12
N ALA A 614 5.08 -39.45 -35.44
CA ALA A 614 6.06 -39.16 -34.39
C ALA A 614 5.72 -39.85 -33.04
N ALA A 615 6.64 -39.79 -32.07
CA ALA A 615 6.37 -40.29 -30.71
C ALA A 615 5.31 -39.44 -29.98
N GLY A 616 4.60 -40.04 -29.02
CA GLY A 616 3.40 -39.44 -28.39
C GLY A 616 2.14 -39.69 -29.21
N SER A 617 2.26 -40.50 -30.26
CA SER A 617 1.18 -40.76 -31.19
C SER A 617 0.20 -41.85 -30.62
N GLN A 618 -1.15 -41.84 -30.64
CA GLN A 618 -2.03 -42.99 -30.37
C GLN A 618 -2.82 -43.38 -31.61
N LEU A 619 -2.88 -44.69 -31.88
CA LEU A 619 -3.69 -45.32 -32.92
C LEU A 619 -4.94 -45.90 -32.24
N GLN A 620 -6.16 -45.56 -32.66
CA GLN A 620 -7.35 -46.25 -32.14
C GLN A 620 -7.44 -47.70 -32.59
N ALA A 621 -8.30 -48.42 -31.87
CA ALA A 621 -8.78 -49.74 -32.28
C ALA A 621 -9.35 -49.69 -33.71
N ALA A 622 -9.18 -50.80 -34.44
CA ALA A 622 -9.59 -50.97 -35.83
C ALA A 622 -8.80 -50.12 -36.86
N SER A 623 -7.65 -49.56 -36.50
CA SER A 623 -6.75 -48.94 -37.48
C SER A 623 -6.06 -50.02 -38.30
N THR A 624 -6.13 -49.96 -39.63
CA THR A 624 -5.45 -50.88 -40.55
C THR A 624 -4.08 -50.34 -40.92
N ILE A 625 -3.04 -50.99 -40.42
CA ILE A 625 -1.64 -50.76 -40.79
C ILE A 625 -1.30 -51.67 -41.98
N LYS A 626 -0.87 -51.10 -43.10
CA LYS A 626 -0.55 -51.89 -44.30
C LYS A 626 0.75 -52.68 -44.18
N ALA A 627 0.79 -53.80 -44.91
CA ALA A 627 2.01 -54.57 -45.13
C ALA A 627 3.19 -53.69 -45.61
N GLY A 628 4.39 -54.01 -45.15
CA GLY A 628 5.63 -53.25 -45.39
C GLY A 628 5.89 -52.12 -44.38
N THR A 629 4.98 -51.90 -43.43
CA THR A 629 5.16 -50.92 -42.35
C THR A 629 6.19 -51.42 -41.34
N VAL A 630 7.11 -50.53 -40.93
CA VAL A 630 8.12 -50.81 -39.90
C VAL A 630 7.55 -50.41 -38.54
N LEU A 631 7.30 -51.40 -37.68
CA LEU A 631 6.84 -51.15 -36.32
C LEU A 631 8.03 -50.78 -35.43
N THR A 632 7.96 -49.63 -34.77
CA THR A 632 8.97 -49.17 -33.78
C THR A 632 8.52 -49.33 -32.34
N ASN A 633 7.24 -49.68 -32.14
CA ASN A 633 6.63 -49.97 -30.86
C ASN A 633 5.89 -51.29 -30.96
N ASP A 634 5.66 -51.93 -29.81
CA ASP A 634 4.80 -53.10 -29.72
C ASP A 634 3.34 -52.68 -30.03
N VAL A 635 2.68 -53.39 -30.95
CA VAL A 635 1.30 -53.10 -31.38
C VAL A 635 0.43 -54.32 -31.21
N TRP A 636 -0.69 -54.15 -30.51
CA TRP A 636 -1.72 -55.17 -30.35
C TRP A 636 -2.64 -55.19 -31.57
N VAL A 637 -2.85 -56.37 -32.16
CA VAL A 637 -3.73 -56.54 -33.33
C VAL A 637 -5.04 -57.26 -32.99
N ALA A 638 -6.08 -56.94 -33.77
CA ALA A 638 -7.40 -57.56 -33.75
C ALA A 638 -7.25 -59.07 -34.03
N GLY A 639 -7.19 -59.85 -32.95
CA GLY A 639 -6.79 -61.25 -32.94
C GLY A 639 -6.15 -61.66 -31.60
N GLY A 640 -5.64 -60.70 -30.82
CA GLY A 640 -5.05 -60.92 -29.50
C GLY A 640 -3.54 -61.13 -29.53
N ASP A 641 -2.93 -61.14 -30.71
CA ASP A 641 -1.48 -61.26 -30.87
C ASP A 641 -0.79 -59.90 -30.68
N LEU A 642 0.40 -59.94 -30.08
CA LEU A 642 1.27 -58.78 -29.89
C LEU A 642 2.38 -58.79 -30.93
N LEU A 643 2.38 -57.81 -31.84
CA LEU A 643 3.46 -57.59 -32.78
C LEU A 643 4.56 -56.76 -32.12
N LYS A 644 5.80 -57.27 -32.11
CA LYS A 644 6.93 -56.62 -31.42
C LYS A 644 7.60 -55.53 -32.26
N ALA A 645 8.11 -54.51 -31.57
CA ALA A 645 8.96 -53.47 -32.14
C ALA A 645 10.15 -54.06 -32.92
N GLY A 646 10.45 -53.47 -34.08
CA GLY A 646 11.48 -53.91 -35.03
C GLY A 646 10.96 -54.79 -36.17
N THR A 647 9.70 -55.20 -36.14
CA THR A 647 9.11 -56.07 -37.17
C THR A 647 8.63 -55.25 -38.38
N VAL A 648 8.96 -55.68 -39.59
CA VAL A 648 8.30 -55.19 -40.81
C VAL A 648 7.10 -56.10 -41.11
N LEU A 649 5.91 -55.51 -41.12
CA LEU A 649 4.66 -56.23 -41.36
C LEU A 649 4.69 -56.92 -42.74
N GLN A 650 4.44 -58.21 -42.80
CA GLN A 650 4.36 -58.94 -44.09
C GLN A 650 2.95 -58.95 -44.70
N GLY A 651 1.93 -58.64 -43.88
CA GLY A 651 0.53 -58.52 -44.28
C GLY A 651 -0.13 -57.33 -43.58
N ASP A 652 -1.34 -56.98 -43.98
CA ASP A 652 -2.11 -55.91 -43.34
C ASP A 652 -2.50 -56.32 -41.91
N ALA A 653 -2.35 -55.40 -40.96
CA ALA A 653 -2.65 -55.62 -39.55
C ALA A 653 -3.68 -54.60 -39.06
N ILE A 654 -4.73 -55.09 -38.42
CA ILE A 654 -5.76 -54.23 -37.81
C ILE A 654 -5.44 -54.12 -36.33
N THR A 655 -5.35 -52.92 -35.76
CA THR A 655 -5.06 -52.72 -34.33
C THR A 655 -6.24 -53.14 -33.44
N SER A 656 -5.95 -53.72 -32.27
CA SER A 656 -6.93 -53.92 -31.19
C SER A 656 -6.70 -52.91 -30.07
N GLY A 657 -7.74 -52.19 -29.66
CA GLY A 657 -7.63 -51.16 -28.63
C GLY A 657 -6.78 -49.95 -29.06
N THR A 658 -6.70 -48.95 -28.18
CA THR A 658 -5.88 -47.75 -28.39
C THR A 658 -4.41 -48.08 -28.14
N ASN A 659 -3.54 -47.92 -29.14
CA ASN A 659 -2.11 -48.21 -29.07
C ASN A 659 -1.31 -46.90 -29.01
N TYR A 660 -0.55 -46.69 -27.93
CA TYR A 660 0.27 -45.51 -27.69
C TYR A 660 1.70 -45.71 -28.23
N LEU A 661 2.08 -44.93 -29.23
CA LEU A 661 3.40 -44.87 -29.82
C LEU A 661 4.34 -44.05 -28.95
N ASN A 662 5.28 -44.73 -28.31
CA ASN A 662 6.36 -44.08 -27.57
C ASN A 662 7.55 -43.70 -28.47
N ASN A 663 7.61 -44.23 -29.70
CA ASN A 663 8.65 -43.97 -30.70
C ASN A 663 8.01 -43.74 -32.08
N SER A 664 8.74 -43.10 -33.00
CA SER A 664 8.21 -42.75 -34.32
C SER A 664 8.09 -43.95 -35.26
N MET A 665 6.93 -44.10 -35.92
CA MET A 665 6.60 -45.22 -36.82
C MET A 665 6.44 -44.74 -38.28
N THR A 666 6.84 -45.54 -39.27
CA THR A 666 6.66 -45.21 -40.70
C THR A 666 5.58 -46.08 -41.32
N LEU A 667 4.42 -45.50 -41.61
CA LEU A 667 3.28 -46.19 -42.25
C LEU A 667 3.43 -46.26 -43.76
N LYS A 668 3.12 -47.42 -44.35
CA LYS A 668 3.06 -47.60 -45.81
C LYS A 668 1.75 -47.09 -46.42
N SER A 669 1.82 -46.79 -47.72
CA SER A 669 0.70 -46.31 -48.53
C SER A 669 -0.52 -47.23 -48.42
N GLY A 670 -1.70 -46.63 -48.23
CA GLY A 670 -2.97 -47.33 -48.07
C GLY A 670 -3.32 -47.70 -46.63
N SER A 671 -2.49 -47.33 -45.64
CA SER A 671 -2.83 -47.51 -44.22
C SER A 671 -4.00 -46.59 -43.84
N VAL A 672 -4.95 -47.15 -43.09
CA VAL A 672 -6.19 -46.49 -42.67
C VAL A 672 -6.20 -46.37 -41.16
N MET A 673 -6.30 -45.15 -40.64
CA MET A 673 -6.36 -44.89 -39.20
C MET A 673 -7.82 -44.78 -38.78
N ALA A 674 -8.19 -45.43 -37.68
CA ALA A 674 -9.54 -45.37 -37.18
C ALA A 674 -9.84 -44.01 -36.52
N SER A 675 -11.10 -43.60 -36.62
CA SER A 675 -11.62 -42.37 -36.02
C SER A 675 -11.41 -42.35 -34.50
N GLY A 676 -11.06 -41.17 -33.96
CA GLY A 676 -10.91 -40.95 -32.52
C GLY A 676 -9.51 -41.21 -31.99
N SER A 677 -8.50 -41.37 -32.87
CA SER A 677 -7.09 -41.55 -32.50
C SER A 677 -6.59 -40.30 -31.78
N VAL A 678 -6.44 -40.40 -30.46
CA VAL A 678 -6.04 -39.30 -29.57
C VAL A 678 -4.52 -39.25 -29.51
N PHE A 679 -3.94 -38.13 -29.16
CA PHE A 679 -2.49 -37.97 -29.04
C PHE A 679 -2.24 -37.02 -27.86
N ALA A 680 -1.70 -37.47 -26.71
CA ALA A 680 -1.77 -36.73 -25.43
C ALA A 680 -0.40 -36.39 -24.80
N ALA A 681 -0.29 -35.20 -24.17
CA ALA A 681 0.88 -34.65 -23.48
C ALA A 681 0.60 -34.53 -21.96
N ALA A 682 1.64 -34.68 -21.13
CA ALA A 682 1.57 -34.89 -19.68
C ALA A 682 1.16 -33.66 -18.83
N GLN A 683 0.39 -33.87 -17.75
CA GLN A 683 0.03 -32.86 -16.73
C GLN A 683 0.42 -33.33 -15.31
N THR A 684 0.96 -32.42 -14.48
CA THR A 684 1.37 -32.66 -13.08
C THR A 684 0.51 -31.83 -12.13
N ALA A 685 -0.10 -32.45 -11.11
CA ALA A 685 -0.86 -31.80 -10.03
C ALA A 685 -0.01 -31.65 -8.75
N ALA A 686 -0.18 -30.54 -8.01
CA ALA A 686 0.44 -30.29 -6.71
C ALA A 686 -0.61 -30.39 -5.57
N THR A 687 -0.31 -31.22 -4.58
CA THR A 687 -1.04 -31.45 -3.32
C THR A 687 -0.52 -30.57 -2.18
N GLY A 688 -1.42 -29.87 -1.47
CA GLY A 688 -1.16 -29.20 -0.18
C GLY A 688 -2.14 -28.05 0.07
N ALA A 689 -3.19 -28.27 0.85
CA ALA A 689 -4.19 -27.23 1.19
C ALA A 689 -3.67 -26.35 2.34
N SER A 690 -3.51 -25.04 2.09
CA SER A 690 -3.17 -24.03 3.09
C SER A 690 -4.43 -23.22 3.44
N ALA A 691 -4.68 -22.96 4.73
CA ALA A 691 -5.78 -22.10 5.16
C ALA A 691 -5.42 -20.63 4.92
N THR A 692 -6.27 -19.89 4.21
CA THR A 692 -6.11 -18.45 3.98
C THR A 692 -6.84 -17.66 5.06
N THR A 693 -6.16 -16.72 5.71
CA THR A 693 -6.78 -15.77 6.66
C THR A 693 -6.96 -14.41 5.98
N SER A 694 -8.06 -13.72 6.28
CA SER A 694 -8.35 -12.39 5.73
C SER A 694 -8.45 -11.35 6.84
N LEU A 695 -7.88 -10.18 6.57
CA LEU A 695 -7.91 -9.01 7.43
C LEU A 695 -8.95 -8.04 6.86
N SER A 696 -9.90 -7.60 7.68
CA SER A 696 -10.85 -6.55 7.31
C SER A 696 -10.14 -5.23 7.04
N ASP A 697 -10.84 -4.30 6.40
CA ASP A 697 -10.36 -2.92 6.26
C ASP A 697 -10.01 -2.34 7.64
N ILE A 698 -8.90 -1.61 7.66
CA ILE A 698 -8.32 -1.05 8.87
C ILE A 698 -9.07 0.22 9.23
N GLU A 699 -9.78 0.20 10.36
CA GLU A 699 -10.42 1.37 10.92
C GLU A 699 -9.39 2.17 11.74
N LYS A 700 -9.43 3.50 11.61
CA LYS A 700 -8.56 4.43 12.33
C LYS A 700 -9.42 5.36 13.16
N PHE A 701 -9.21 5.33 14.46
CA PHE A 701 -9.90 6.19 15.42
C PHE A 701 -8.93 7.21 16.01
N THR A 702 -9.50 8.35 16.42
CA THR A 702 -8.84 9.39 17.20
C THR A 702 -9.65 9.66 18.47
N LEU A 703 -9.14 10.52 19.34
CA LEU A 703 -9.87 10.92 20.52
C LEU A 703 -11.21 11.60 20.18
N ALA A 704 -11.33 12.23 19.00
CA ALA A 704 -12.57 12.84 18.53
C ALA A 704 -13.65 11.81 18.14
N ASP A 705 -13.26 10.57 17.86
CA ASP A 705 -14.16 9.50 17.40
C ASP A 705 -14.66 8.61 18.55
N VAL A 706 -14.48 9.05 19.80
CA VAL A 706 -14.91 8.30 20.99
C VAL A 706 -16.43 8.21 21.03
N ASP A 707 -16.95 6.98 20.93
CA ASP A 707 -18.35 6.64 21.11
C ASP A 707 -18.52 5.53 22.16
N VAL A 708 -19.18 5.85 23.27
CA VAL A 708 -19.48 4.93 24.38
C VAL A 708 -20.94 4.51 24.45
N THR A 709 -21.73 4.77 23.40
CA THR A 709 -23.17 4.42 23.37
C THR A 709 -23.41 2.91 23.37
N SER A 710 -22.44 2.11 22.93
CA SER A 710 -22.41 0.66 23.03
C SER A 710 -21.32 0.18 23.99
N GLN A 711 -21.48 -1.03 24.53
CA GLN A 711 -20.46 -1.64 25.39
C GLN A 711 -19.14 -1.84 24.64
N GLU A 712 -19.21 -2.29 23.40
CA GLU A 712 -18.06 -2.48 22.53
C GLU A 712 -17.37 -1.15 22.21
N GLY A 713 -18.15 -0.11 21.86
CA GLY A 713 -17.63 1.24 21.64
C GLY A 713 -16.93 1.80 22.88
N ALA A 714 -17.49 1.56 24.07
CA ALA A 714 -16.86 1.94 25.32
C ALA A 714 -15.51 1.24 25.58
N GLN A 715 -15.33 -0.02 25.15
CA GLN A 715 -14.03 -0.72 25.23
C GLN A 715 -13.01 -0.13 24.25
N VAL A 716 -13.44 0.20 23.03
CA VAL A 716 -12.61 0.89 22.04
C VAL A 716 -12.20 2.27 22.59
N ALA A 717 -13.13 3.02 23.19
CA ALA A 717 -12.87 4.33 23.79
C ALA A 717 -11.81 4.30 24.90
N ILE A 718 -11.77 3.24 25.73
CA ILE A 718 -10.70 3.06 26.73
C ILE A 718 -9.34 2.94 26.03
N SER A 719 -9.27 2.16 24.95
CA SER A 719 -8.03 1.97 24.18
C SER A 719 -7.59 3.25 23.47
N ILE A 720 -8.53 4.04 22.94
CA ILE A 720 -8.28 5.38 22.37
C ILE A 720 -7.71 6.31 23.44
N ALA A 721 -8.32 6.34 24.63
CA ALA A 721 -7.85 7.18 25.74
C ALA A 721 -6.46 6.77 26.23
N ASP A 722 -6.16 5.47 26.27
CA ASP A 722 -4.81 4.97 26.60
C ASP A 722 -3.77 5.36 25.57
N SER A 723 -4.12 5.29 24.28
CA SER A 723 -3.28 5.82 23.20
C SER A 723 -3.03 7.33 23.36
N ALA A 724 -4.06 8.09 23.71
CA ALA A 724 -3.96 9.53 23.91
C ALA A 724 -3.05 9.88 25.09
N LEU A 725 -3.23 9.22 26.24
CA LEU A 725 -2.36 9.40 27.41
C LEU A 725 -0.90 9.12 27.05
N LYS A 726 -0.62 8.01 26.37
CA LYS A 726 0.74 7.66 25.97
C LYS A 726 1.37 8.70 25.01
N ASN A 727 0.58 9.28 24.12
CA ASN A 727 1.03 10.36 23.24
C ASN A 727 1.33 11.64 24.03
N LEU A 728 0.40 12.08 24.89
CA LEU A 728 0.57 13.27 25.73
C LEU A 728 1.74 13.12 26.70
N ASP A 729 1.92 11.96 27.32
CA ASP A 729 3.06 11.64 28.19
C ASP A 729 4.39 11.72 27.43
N LYS A 730 4.42 11.29 26.17
CA LYS A 730 5.59 11.44 25.31
C LYS A 730 5.90 12.92 25.05
N ILE A 731 4.90 13.73 24.68
CA ILE A 731 5.07 15.17 24.49
C ILE A 731 5.60 15.82 25.78
N ARG A 732 5.03 15.45 26.94
CA ARG A 732 5.46 15.95 28.26
C ARG A 732 6.91 15.53 28.59
N SER A 733 7.28 14.29 28.30
CA SER A 733 8.65 13.80 28.46
C SER A 733 9.64 14.59 27.58
N ASP A 734 9.29 14.87 26.32
CA ASP A 734 10.12 15.64 25.40
C ASP A 734 10.30 17.09 25.89
N LEU A 735 9.22 17.72 26.39
CA LEU A 735 9.28 19.04 27.02
C LEU A 735 10.18 19.06 28.27
N GLY A 736 10.08 18.05 29.13
CA GLY A 736 10.93 17.91 30.32
C GLY A 736 12.41 17.76 29.96
N SER A 737 12.72 17.01 28.89
CA SER A 737 14.08 16.89 28.35
C SER A 737 14.61 18.25 27.87
N VAL A 738 13.82 19.00 27.10
CA VAL A 738 14.16 20.35 26.63
C VAL A 738 14.38 21.31 27.80
N GLN A 739 13.53 21.27 28.83
CA GLN A 739 13.68 22.11 30.03
C GLN A 739 15.01 21.82 30.76
N ASN A 740 15.38 20.54 30.88
CA ASN A 740 16.66 20.12 31.46
C ASN A 740 17.84 20.60 30.60
N GLN A 741 17.74 20.47 29.28
CA GLN A 741 18.75 20.95 28.35
C GLN A 741 18.94 22.46 28.45
N LEU A 742 17.85 23.25 28.44
CA LEU A 742 17.90 24.70 28.58
C LEU A 742 18.50 25.12 29.93
N THR A 743 18.15 24.44 31.02
CA THR A 743 18.66 24.73 32.37
C THR A 743 20.17 24.46 32.47
N SER A 744 20.61 23.31 31.94
CA SER A 744 22.05 22.97 31.85
C SER A 744 22.81 23.97 30.98
N THR A 745 22.21 24.35 29.86
CA THR A 745 22.76 25.34 28.92
C THR A 745 22.90 26.71 29.58
N ILE A 746 21.88 27.19 30.30
CA ILE A 746 21.94 28.44 31.08
C ILE A 746 23.07 28.39 32.12
N ALA A 747 23.23 27.29 32.85
CA ALA A 747 24.29 27.14 33.83
C ALA A 747 25.67 27.23 33.16
N ASN A 748 25.88 26.54 32.04
CA ASN A 748 27.12 26.57 31.28
C ASN A 748 27.43 27.98 30.74
N ILE A 749 26.45 28.62 30.08
CA ILE A 749 26.60 29.96 29.53
C ILE A 749 26.86 30.98 30.63
N SER A 750 26.23 30.83 31.79
CA SER A 750 26.44 31.73 32.93
C SER A 750 27.86 31.63 33.46
N VAL A 751 28.41 30.42 33.61
CA VAL A 751 29.82 30.21 33.98
C VAL A 751 30.75 30.79 32.92
N THR A 752 30.49 30.51 31.64
CA THR A 752 31.28 31.02 30.51
C THR A 752 31.24 32.54 30.45
N ARG A 753 30.08 33.15 30.70
CA ARG A 753 29.90 34.61 30.77
C ARG A 753 30.72 35.22 31.90
N VAL A 754 30.70 34.62 33.11
CA VAL A 754 31.53 35.08 34.24
C VAL A 754 33.02 34.99 33.90
N ASN A 755 33.46 33.88 33.29
CA ASN A 755 34.86 33.70 32.90
C ASN A 755 35.30 34.70 31.82
N ILE A 756 34.43 35.00 30.85
CA ILE A 756 34.69 36.01 29.81
C ILE A 756 34.77 37.40 30.41
N PHE A 757 33.86 37.78 31.31
CA PHE A 757 33.96 39.07 32.00
C PHE A 757 35.18 39.17 32.91
N ALA A 758 35.59 38.08 33.57
CA ALA A 758 36.83 38.03 34.35
C ALA A 758 38.07 38.19 33.45
N ALA A 759 38.08 37.56 32.27
CA ALA A 759 39.15 37.71 31.28
C ALA A 759 39.18 39.14 30.69
N GLU A 760 38.01 39.73 30.39
CA GLU A 760 37.89 41.13 29.97
C GLU A 760 38.46 42.07 31.04
N SER A 761 38.03 41.88 32.31
CA SER A 761 38.49 42.65 33.47
C SER A 761 40.01 42.56 33.65
N SER A 762 40.61 41.36 33.54
CA SER A 762 42.07 41.21 33.62
C SER A 762 42.84 41.94 32.53
N ILE A 763 42.21 42.21 31.37
CA ILE A 763 42.83 42.95 30.26
C ILE A 763 42.61 44.45 30.45
N ARG A 764 41.41 44.85 30.84
CA ARG A 764 40.96 46.23 30.75
C ARG A 764 41.01 46.97 32.08
N ASP A 765 40.88 46.32 33.21
CA ASP A 765 40.84 46.97 34.52
C ASP A 765 42.24 47.34 35.01
N VAL A 766 42.32 48.43 35.77
CA VAL A 766 43.58 48.92 36.35
C VAL A 766 43.79 48.33 37.74
N ASP A 767 45.03 47.91 38.05
CA ASP A 767 45.43 47.69 39.44
C ASP A 767 45.53 49.04 40.14
N PHE A 768 44.51 49.36 40.94
CA PHE A 768 44.42 50.65 41.62
C PHE A 768 45.60 50.91 42.55
N ALA A 769 46.15 49.87 43.20
CA ALA A 769 47.26 50.02 44.13
C ALA A 769 48.56 50.36 43.39
N GLU A 770 48.85 49.65 42.30
CA GLU A 770 50.02 49.91 41.47
C GLU A 770 49.93 51.27 40.76
N GLU A 771 48.79 51.60 40.16
CA GLU A 771 48.61 52.86 39.44
C GLU A 771 48.60 54.06 40.38
N SER A 772 48.08 53.93 41.61
CA SER A 772 48.15 54.98 42.64
C SER A 772 49.59 55.26 43.08
N ALA A 773 50.42 54.22 43.19
CA ALA A 773 51.85 54.36 43.48
C ALA A 773 52.60 55.02 42.31
N ASN A 774 52.27 54.66 41.07
CA ASN A 774 52.81 55.29 39.86
C ASN A 774 52.41 56.76 39.76
N PHE A 775 51.13 57.08 39.98
CA PHE A 775 50.63 58.46 40.01
C PHE A 775 51.38 59.29 41.04
N SER A 776 51.51 58.79 42.27
CA SER A 776 52.26 59.47 43.35
C SER A 776 53.73 59.70 42.97
N ARG A 777 54.38 58.71 42.34
CA ARG A 777 55.76 58.85 41.85
C ARG A 777 55.86 59.92 40.76
N MET A 778 54.94 59.92 39.79
CA MET A 778 54.93 60.90 38.69
C MET A 778 54.61 62.31 39.18
N GLN A 779 53.76 62.45 40.19
CA GLN A 779 53.47 63.73 40.83
C GLN A 779 54.72 64.31 41.51
N ILE A 780 55.48 63.47 42.22
CA ILE A 780 56.77 63.87 42.81
C ILE A 780 57.80 64.23 41.73
N LEU A 781 57.86 63.47 40.63
CA LEU A 781 58.79 63.72 39.53
C LEU A 781 58.45 64.98 38.71
N SER A 782 57.16 65.28 38.51
CA SER A 782 56.72 66.54 37.88
C SER A 782 57.10 67.73 38.75
N GLN A 783 56.86 67.66 40.07
CA GLN A 783 57.34 68.67 41.03
C GLN A 783 58.87 68.80 41.01
N ALA A 784 59.62 67.70 41.03
CA ALA A 784 61.09 67.74 40.95
C ALA A 784 61.60 68.33 39.61
N SER A 785 60.89 68.11 38.50
CA SER A 785 61.24 68.62 37.18
C SER A 785 60.98 70.12 37.05
N THR A 786 59.93 70.65 37.69
CA THR A 786 59.69 72.10 37.78
C THR A 786 60.78 72.79 38.58
N PHE A 787 61.20 72.20 39.71
CA PHE A 787 62.34 72.67 40.49
C PHE A 787 63.66 72.60 39.71
N ALA A 788 63.94 71.49 39.00
CA ALA A 788 65.15 71.34 38.21
C ALA A 788 65.21 72.31 37.01
N MET A 789 64.08 72.60 36.37
CA MET A 789 63.98 73.62 35.31
C MET A 789 64.25 75.03 35.87
N ALA A 790 63.66 75.35 37.02
CA ALA A 790 63.92 76.61 37.72
C ALA A 790 65.41 76.75 38.10
N GLN A 791 66.03 75.69 38.60
CA GLN A 791 67.46 75.64 38.94
C GLN A 791 68.37 75.76 37.71
N ALA A 792 68.05 75.08 36.61
CA ALA A 792 68.80 75.15 35.36
C ALA A 792 68.74 76.56 34.74
N ASN A 793 67.59 77.22 34.79
CA ASN A 793 67.43 78.61 34.39
C ASN A 793 68.21 79.55 35.31
N ALA A 794 68.13 79.39 36.62
CA ALA A 794 68.87 80.17 37.60
C ALA A 794 70.40 80.04 37.42
N SER A 795 70.90 78.82 37.17
CA SER A 795 72.33 78.61 36.91
C SER A 795 72.81 79.30 35.62
N SER A 796 72.00 79.30 34.55
CA SER A 796 72.33 80.00 33.31
C SER A 796 72.27 81.53 33.46
N GLN A 797 71.34 82.05 34.26
CA GLN A 797 71.25 83.47 34.59
C GLN A 797 72.41 83.92 35.47
N ASN A 798 72.83 83.10 36.44
CA ASN A 798 74.00 83.37 37.27
C ASN A 798 75.30 83.42 36.44
N VAL A 799 75.44 82.55 35.42
CA VAL A 799 76.59 82.59 34.50
C VAL A 799 76.52 83.82 33.58
N LEU A 800 75.33 84.21 33.11
CA LEU A 800 75.14 85.43 32.31
C LEU A 800 75.45 86.70 33.13
N SER A 801 75.10 86.69 34.42
CA SER A 801 75.38 87.76 35.40
C SER A 801 76.85 87.87 35.79
N LEU A 802 77.68 86.84 35.53
CA LEU A 802 79.13 86.85 35.77
C LEU A 802 79.94 87.27 34.53
N LEU A 803 79.29 87.39 33.36
CA LEU A 803 79.88 87.75 32.07
C LEU A 803 79.46 89.16 31.58
N GLN A 804 78.49 89.79 32.26
CA GLN A 804 78.25 91.23 32.24
C GLN A 804 79.03 91.86 33.39
#